data_AF-A0A934FK09-F1
#
_entry.id   AF-A0A934FK09-F1
#
_cell.length_a   1.000
_cell.length_b   1.000
_cell.length_c   1.000
_cell.angle_alpha   90.00
_cell.angle_beta   90.00
_cell.angle_gamma   90.00
#
_symmetry.space_group_name_H-M   'P 1'
#
loop_
_entity.id
_entity.type
_entity.pdbx_description
1 polymer ?
#
loop_
_entity_poly.entity_id
_entity_poly.type
_entity_poly.pdbx_seq_one_letter_code
_entity_poly.pdbx_strand_id
1 'polypeptide(L)'
;MLAATNDILAQHLQMSVASRFYRLRSVGVLSNNLVHMVVDASGSGDHTTIDGAVASMPPEGGVVTVRAGTYAGGLTIPSRVTLRGAGADQTRVLAPIWNGTGLRTEAVTVAGDDVVIEGVEVDGQRASQPAAADINGLITVSGARVSIRNCRLINAINHGVSLLPATSDALVENCEIYNTATNNLPAGTEGARQVGVRCQEAVRPVLRNNLVRGWGQGIVLATGVTNGVVAGNEFTDFGQGITTTGLCSGILIQSNSFPRMASNAVAINAAGGDAHQIVGNIILSTNYAAGIRLETGTNLLVSSNTVTMPGQHLLVLSADNRIEGNRLEKTGLPDTGIVRIESPAAERNVAVNNVIIGYDANSVAFHLVNGAATTTATNNLILRAMPSFLLAGPGPGNTVVAIVPSTCQMFVGPLSMNGTVLGQLPGIRLEGGTLTIASTNLAYALTLLPETGGTVTVDEGVYDGAFELPRNTVVRGQGAGRTIIRAPLDGVGQVFRVGGSNVLIEAMTVDGRRSAYSVLPGAVIGVNGIISVAGADVTVRNCVVRDAPNNGVLVGVSVPGFLIENCVVENSATNNVPQGTPGGHGYGIFCAGSASPVIRSNVVRGWAQGVGLWPGVTNGLVENNQIVNNFGFIDAAHTSTRSACEDYGAGVVPHGWNLWRSNLVDGSTASCLEIAQGVYGSRFVGNTLRRPGQISDYGNHVDVTGGSGQTNLDVVVEGNMIISDGLRADTFAVNGLAYNTIISNNIFTGFTNVVNSVGLIFLGATVGVRGTVIVSNTFTGCRFGVRVNGDATEFLVRGNIFTDVQQSDAVIWADSTGTGRIEGNLITGTQPMVGIMLSDTANVGQAGAIVTGNHVTLAGSSVFCLTSNNVITNNVFNETITDGGGTILLVGPGALGNMVAGNLVTTFSSYSIRLANGANHNTITNNTLPPLTLRIEESAGTNNVVTGN
;
A
#
# COMPACT_ATOMS: atom_id res chain seq x y z
N MET A 1 -49.30 -5.50 32.79
CA MET A 1 -49.18 -5.73 31.34
C MET A 1 -49.96 -4.68 30.54
N LEU A 2 -51.29 -4.57 30.61
CA LEU A 2 -52.04 -3.57 29.81
C LEU A 2 -51.64 -2.09 30.05
N ALA A 3 -51.27 -1.71 31.28
CA ALA A 3 -50.86 -0.32 31.57
C ALA A 3 -49.53 0.08 30.89
N ALA A 4 -48.53 -0.81 30.91
CA ALA A 4 -47.23 -0.56 30.26
C ALA A 4 -47.35 -0.53 28.73
N THR A 5 -48.21 -1.37 28.14
CA THR A 5 -48.44 -1.35 26.69
C THR A 5 -49.18 -0.08 26.23
N ASN A 6 -50.10 0.44 27.04
CA ASN A 6 -50.79 1.70 26.76
C ASN A 6 -49.88 2.93 26.89
N ASP A 7 -48.97 2.95 27.86
CA ASP A 7 -47.95 4.02 27.96
C ASP A 7 -46.97 3.98 26.78
N ILE A 8 -46.55 2.79 26.33
CA ILE A 8 -45.69 2.61 25.16
C ILE A 8 -46.40 3.09 23.88
N LEU A 9 -47.67 2.73 23.68
CA LEU A 9 -48.44 3.17 22.51
C LEU A 9 -48.70 4.68 22.53
N ALA A 10 -48.97 5.25 23.71
CA ALA A 10 -49.16 6.69 23.90
C ALA A 10 -47.86 7.48 23.65
N GLN A 11 -46.71 6.98 24.09
CA GLN A 11 -45.40 7.56 23.76
C GLN A 11 -45.09 7.45 22.26
N HIS A 12 -45.35 6.31 21.63
CA HIS A 12 -45.18 6.13 20.18
C HIS A 12 -46.08 7.09 19.38
N LEU A 13 -47.34 7.27 19.80
CA LEU A 13 -48.26 8.25 19.21
C LEU A 13 -47.80 9.69 19.46
N GLN A 14 -47.37 10.04 20.68
CA GLN A 14 -46.85 11.38 20.99
C GLN A 14 -45.59 11.72 20.17
N MET A 15 -44.71 10.75 19.94
CA MET A 15 -43.46 10.94 19.19
C MET A 15 -43.69 10.96 17.66
N SER A 16 -44.59 10.12 17.13
CA SER A 16 -45.05 10.20 15.74
C SER A 16 -45.71 11.56 15.45
N VAL A 17 -46.53 12.04 16.38
CA VAL A 17 -47.19 13.36 16.32
C VAL A 17 -46.16 14.49 16.44
N ALA A 18 -45.18 14.42 17.36
CA ALA A 18 -44.12 15.43 17.48
C ALA A 18 -43.28 15.57 16.19
N SER A 19 -42.93 14.46 15.54
CA SER A 19 -42.20 14.49 14.26
C SER A 19 -43.02 15.10 13.11
N ARG A 20 -44.34 14.91 13.09
CA ARG A 20 -45.27 15.52 12.12
C ARG A 20 -45.54 16.99 12.44
N PHE A 21 -45.58 17.38 13.72
CA PHE A 21 -45.71 18.77 14.15
C PHE A 21 -44.47 19.61 13.80
N TYR A 22 -43.27 19.02 13.81
CA TYR A 22 -42.04 19.69 13.35
C TYR A 22 -42.13 20.13 11.87
N ARG A 23 -42.65 19.26 10.99
CA ARG A 23 -42.89 19.60 9.56
C ARG A 23 -44.01 20.63 9.35
N LEU A 24 -45.03 20.64 10.21
CA LEU A 24 -46.19 21.54 10.07
C LEU A 24 -45.94 22.94 10.65
N ARG A 25 -45.03 23.12 11.62
CA ARG A 25 -44.66 24.45 12.12
C ARG A 25 -43.49 25.10 11.37
N SER A 26 -42.58 24.33 10.76
CA SER A 26 -41.52 24.92 9.92
C SER A 26 -42.02 25.52 8.60
N VAL A 27 -43.28 25.23 8.22
CA VAL A 27 -43.94 25.79 7.01
C VAL A 27 -44.95 26.88 7.38
N GLY A 28 -45.19 27.10 8.67
CA GLY A 28 -46.21 28.00 9.20
C GLY A 28 -45.71 29.36 9.71
N VAL A 29 -44.50 29.80 9.35
CA VAL A 29 -44.11 31.21 9.55
C VAL A 29 -44.67 32.02 8.38
N LEU A 30 -45.95 32.37 8.52
CA LEU A 30 -46.56 33.48 7.83
C LEU A 30 -45.91 34.78 8.33
N SER A 31 -45.00 35.36 7.55
CA SER A 31 -44.98 36.80 7.32
C SER A 31 -44.23 37.10 6.02
N ASN A 32 -44.90 37.77 5.08
CA ASN A 32 -44.34 38.22 3.80
C ASN A 32 -43.27 39.33 3.95
N ASN A 33 -42.64 39.48 5.12
CA ASN A 33 -41.71 40.56 5.46
C ASN A 33 -40.48 40.06 6.25
N LEU A 34 -40.08 38.78 6.15
CA LEU A 34 -38.79 38.38 6.71
C LEU A 34 -37.66 39.03 5.92
N VAL A 35 -36.72 39.64 6.64
CA VAL A 35 -35.52 40.23 6.02
C VAL A 35 -34.70 39.11 5.39
N HIS A 36 -34.41 39.24 4.10
CA HIS A 36 -33.59 38.31 3.35
C HIS A 36 -32.29 39.01 2.97
N MET A 37 -31.17 38.49 3.46
CA MET A 37 -29.83 39.02 3.19
C MET A 37 -29.03 38.00 2.39
N VAL A 38 -28.26 38.48 1.42
CA VAL A 38 -27.37 37.66 0.60
C VAL A 38 -25.92 37.93 1.00
N VAL A 39 -25.18 36.86 1.30
CA VAL A 39 -23.74 36.94 1.60
C VAL A 39 -22.94 36.40 0.43
N ASP A 40 -22.02 37.21 -0.08
CA ASP A 40 -21.12 36.84 -1.19
C ASP A 40 -19.71 37.36 -0.90
N ALA A 41 -18.74 36.45 -0.80
CA ALA A 41 -17.35 36.79 -0.52
C ALA A 41 -16.73 37.69 -1.61
N SER A 42 -17.29 37.69 -2.83
CA SER A 42 -16.87 38.59 -3.93
C SER A 42 -17.34 40.04 -3.77
N GLY A 43 -18.22 40.31 -2.79
CA GLY A 43 -18.80 41.63 -2.56
C GLY A 43 -20.04 41.95 -3.40
N SER A 44 -20.58 40.97 -4.15
CA SER A 44 -21.81 41.17 -4.96
C SER A 44 -23.12 40.89 -4.22
N GLY A 45 -23.05 40.59 -2.91
CA GLY A 45 -24.20 40.43 -2.00
C GLY A 45 -24.42 41.65 -1.11
N ASP A 46 -25.42 41.59 -0.24
CA ASP A 46 -25.70 42.63 0.76
C ASP A 46 -24.58 42.75 1.80
N HIS A 47 -23.89 41.63 2.06
CA HIS A 47 -22.73 41.55 2.94
C HIS A 47 -21.63 40.67 2.32
N THR A 48 -20.37 40.95 2.66
CA THR A 48 -19.21 40.13 2.28
C THR A 48 -18.92 39.00 3.26
N THR A 49 -19.40 39.11 4.51
CA THR A 49 -19.17 38.14 5.57
C THR A 49 -20.49 37.66 6.17
N ILE A 50 -20.52 36.41 6.65
CA ILE A 50 -21.71 35.84 7.29
C ILE A 50 -21.99 36.56 8.62
N ASP A 51 -20.95 36.80 9.42
CA ASP A 51 -21.05 37.51 10.69
C ASP A 51 -21.66 38.91 10.54
N GLY A 52 -21.25 39.66 9.50
CA GLY A 52 -21.80 40.97 9.21
C GLY A 52 -23.29 40.96 8.88
N ALA A 53 -23.77 39.92 8.16
CA ALA A 53 -25.19 39.75 7.85
C ALA A 53 -26.01 39.27 9.06
N VAL A 54 -25.43 38.42 9.91
CA VAL A 54 -26.09 37.97 11.13
C VAL A 54 -26.22 39.13 12.13
N ALA A 55 -25.18 39.95 12.28
CA ALA A 55 -25.18 41.11 13.18
C ALA A 55 -26.14 42.24 12.75
N SER A 56 -26.47 42.34 11.45
CA SER A 56 -27.43 43.31 10.92
C SER A 56 -28.88 42.80 10.94
N MET A 57 -29.11 41.54 11.32
CA MET A 57 -30.43 40.96 11.35
C MET A 57 -31.30 41.64 12.43
N PRO A 58 -32.55 42.03 12.13
CA PRO A 58 -33.42 42.61 13.14
C PRO A 58 -33.83 41.58 14.20
N PRO A 59 -34.30 42.00 15.38
CA PRO A 59 -34.70 41.10 16.47
C PRO A 59 -35.79 40.08 16.08
N GLU A 60 -36.59 40.38 15.07
CA GLU A 60 -37.61 39.48 14.52
C GLU A 60 -37.01 38.29 13.77
N GLY A 61 -35.74 38.37 13.37
CA GLY A 61 -35.03 37.36 12.60
C GLY A 61 -35.15 37.53 11.09
N GLY A 62 -34.74 36.50 10.36
CA GLY A 62 -34.71 36.51 8.90
C GLY A 62 -33.88 35.38 8.30
N VAL A 63 -33.60 35.50 7.01
CA VAL A 63 -32.88 34.48 6.25
C VAL A 63 -31.58 35.08 5.69
N VAL A 64 -30.46 34.48 6.06
CA VAL A 64 -29.14 34.75 5.50
C VAL A 64 -28.84 33.68 4.44
N THR A 65 -28.89 34.04 3.17
CA THR A 65 -28.51 33.16 2.05
C THR A 65 -27.06 33.40 1.69
N VAL A 66 -26.22 32.38 1.89
CA VAL A 66 -24.79 32.42 1.62
C VAL A 66 -24.50 31.77 0.28
N ARG A 67 -23.85 32.51 -0.62
CA ARG A 67 -23.46 31.98 -1.94
C ARG A 67 -22.35 30.93 -1.82
N ALA A 68 -22.04 30.30 -2.94
CA ALA A 68 -20.91 29.40 -3.03
C ALA A 68 -19.61 30.15 -2.71
N GLY A 69 -18.73 29.54 -1.92
CA GLY A 69 -17.50 30.16 -1.46
C GLY A 69 -17.05 29.65 -0.09
N THR A 70 -15.91 30.18 0.35
CA THR A 70 -15.30 29.88 1.65
C THR A 70 -15.40 31.11 2.54
N TYR A 71 -15.94 30.94 3.74
CA TYR A 71 -16.24 32.01 4.68
C TYR A 71 -15.58 31.73 6.03
N ALA A 72 -15.17 32.81 6.72
CA ALA A 72 -14.70 32.71 8.08
C ALA A 72 -15.86 32.33 9.03
N GLY A 73 -15.61 31.37 9.92
CA GLY A 73 -16.49 31.01 11.02
C GLY A 73 -16.26 31.89 12.26
N GLY A 74 -16.55 31.35 13.44
CA GLY A 74 -16.64 32.14 14.67
C GLY A 74 -17.98 32.85 14.80
N LEU A 75 -19.02 32.30 14.17
CA LEU A 75 -20.32 32.93 14.04
C LEU A 75 -21.12 32.76 15.34
N THR A 76 -21.81 33.81 15.77
CA THR A 76 -22.84 33.69 16.82
C THR A 76 -24.21 33.99 16.22
N ILE A 77 -25.06 32.97 16.10
CA ILE A 77 -26.38 33.08 15.49
C ILE A 77 -27.42 33.37 16.59
N PRO A 78 -28.11 34.53 16.56
CA PRO A 78 -29.17 34.89 17.49
C PRO A 78 -30.48 34.17 17.10
N SER A 79 -31.54 34.41 17.88
CA SER A 79 -32.83 33.76 17.67
C SER A 79 -33.45 34.09 16.30
N ARG A 80 -34.27 33.16 15.78
CA ARG A 80 -35.11 33.32 14.57
C ARG A 80 -34.34 33.56 13.26
N VAL A 81 -33.07 33.15 13.22
CA VAL A 81 -32.24 33.26 12.01
C VAL A 81 -32.18 31.93 11.28
N THR A 82 -32.38 31.97 9.96
CA THR A 82 -32.05 30.88 9.04
C THR A 82 -30.77 31.19 8.31
N LEU A 83 -29.72 30.40 8.52
CA LEU A 83 -28.49 30.41 7.72
C LEU A 83 -28.58 29.33 6.65
N ARG A 84 -28.63 29.74 5.38
CA ARG A 84 -28.78 28.84 4.22
C ARG A 84 -27.60 28.99 3.27
N GLY A 85 -26.80 27.94 3.12
CA GLY A 85 -25.77 27.88 2.08
C GLY A 85 -26.34 27.47 0.70
N ALA A 86 -25.52 27.63 -0.33
CA ALA A 86 -25.84 27.21 -1.71
C ALA A 86 -25.84 25.67 -1.89
N GLY A 87 -25.29 24.95 -0.92
CA GLY A 87 -25.10 23.50 -0.92
C GLY A 87 -23.90 23.16 -0.03
N ALA A 88 -23.94 22.01 0.65
CA ALA A 88 -22.84 21.60 1.53
C ALA A 88 -21.53 21.35 0.77
N ASP A 89 -21.57 21.13 -0.54
CA ASP A 89 -20.41 21.03 -1.44
C ASP A 89 -19.97 22.39 -2.03
N GLN A 90 -20.73 23.46 -1.79
CA GLN A 90 -20.54 24.77 -2.42
C GLN A 90 -20.25 25.89 -1.42
N THR A 91 -20.81 25.84 -0.22
CA THR A 91 -20.63 26.84 0.83
C THR A 91 -19.88 26.24 2.01
N ARG A 92 -18.67 26.73 2.27
CA ARG A 92 -17.79 26.25 3.34
C ARG A 92 -17.55 27.31 4.40
N VAL A 93 -17.75 26.97 5.67
CA VAL A 93 -17.49 27.82 6.85
C VAL A 93 -16.31 27.23 7.62
N LEU A 94 -15.24 28.00 7.79
CA LEU A 94 -14.01 27.54 8.44
C LEU A 94 -13.99 27.93 9.92
N ALA A 95 -13.78 26.96 10.81
CA ALA A 95 -13.52 27.25 12.22
C ALA A 95 -12.29 28.15 12.37
N PRO A 96 -12.32 29.18 13.24
CA PRO A 96 -11.13 29.99 13.48
C PRO A 96 -9.96 29.15 13.99
N ILE A 97 -8.73 29.47 13.54
CA ILE A 97 -7.51 28.82 14.04
C ILE A 97 -7.24 29.30 15.46
N TRP A 98 -7.13 28.38 16.41
CA TRP A 98 -6.85 28.73 17.80
C TRP A 98 -5.42 29.27 17.94
N ASN A 99 -5.29 30.50 18.44
CA ASN A 99 -4.01 31.22 18.60
C ASN A 99 -3.30 30.95 19.95
N GLY A 100 -3.77 29.98 20.74
CA GLY A 100 -3.19 29.61 22.03
C GLY A 100 -3.61 30.50 23.22
N THR A 101 -4.43 31.53 23.01
CA THR A 101 -4.91 32.42 24.09
C THR A 101 -6.41 32.72 23.97
N GLY A 102 -7.16 32.64 25.07
CA GLY A 102 -8.57 33.03 25.11
C GLY A 102 -9.59 31.90 24.92
N LEU A 103 -10.88 32.30 24.91
CA LEU A 103 -12.02 31.41 24.73
C LEU A 103 -12.01 30.83 23.32
N ARG A 104 -12.20 29.51 23.26
CA ARG A 104 -12.21 28.73 22.02
C ARG A 104 -13.40 29.16 21.18
N THR A 105 -13.18 29.41 19.89
CA THR A 105 -14.26 29.81 18.99
C THR A 105 -14.69 28.62 18.15
N GLU A 106 -15.91 28.16 18.41
CA GLU A 106 -16.61 27.25 17.51
C GLU A 106 -16.80 27.90 16.13
N ALA A 107 -16.93 27.08 15.09
CA ALA A 107 -17.21 27.63 13.76
C ALA A 107 -18.57 28.34 13.75
N VAL A 108 -19.56 27.75 14.43
CA VAL A 108 -20.90 28.31 14.62
C VAL A 108 -21.40 28.06 16.04
N THR A 109 -21.85 29.12 16.70
CA THR A 109 -22.52 29.09 18.00
C THR A 109 -23.95 29.58 17.84
N VAL A 110 -24.92 28.73 18.18
CA VAL A 110 -26.35 29.07 18.18
C VAL A 110 -26.76 29.45 19.59
N ALA A 111 -26.84 30.76 19.83
CA ALA A 111 -27.16 31.32 21.14
C ALA A 111 -28.66 31.53 21.37
N GLY A 112 -29.46 31.57 20.30
CA GLY A 112 -30.89 31.85 20.34
C GLY A 112 -31.80 30.69 19.93
N ASP A 113 -33.10 30.92 20.09
CA ASP A 113 -34.18 30.00 19.77
C ASP A 113 -34.59 30.07 18.28
N ASP A 114 -35.25 29.03 17.77
CA ASP A 114 -35.87 29.04 16.42
C ASP A 114 -34.85 29.28 15.28
N VAL A 115 -33.66 28.70 15.40
CA VAL A 115 -32.57 28.84 14.41
C VAL A 115 -32.54 27.66 13.45
N VAL A 116 -32.28 27.93 12.18
CA VAL A 116 -32.06 26.91 11.15
C VAL A 116 -30.70 27.10 10.50
N ILE A 117 -29.91 26.03 10.40
CA ILE A 117 -28.67 25.99 9.63
C ILE A 117 -28.83 24.89 8.57
N GLU A 118 -28.71 25.26 7.30
CA GLU A 118 -28.87 24.30 6.21
C GLU A 118 -27.95 24.52 5.01
N GLY A 119 -27.56 23.42 4.36
CA GLY A 119 -26.84 23.47 3.09
C GLY A 119 -25.43 24.06 3.19
N VAL A 120 -24.73 23.86 4.31
CA VAL A 120 -23.37 24.35 4.54
C VAL A 120 -22.41 23.20 4.91
N GLU A 121 -21.17 23.28 4.45
CA GLU A 121 -20.05 22.57 5.04
C GLU A 121 -19.44 23.42 6.16
N VAL A 122 -19.23 22.82 7.32
CA VAL A 122 -18.50 23.44 8.43
C VAL A 122 -17.25 22.60 8.67
N ASP A 123 -16.08 23.22 8.54
CA ASP A 123 -14.79 22.55 8.66
C ASP A 123 -14.02 23.06 9.87
N GLY A 124 -13.65 22.15 10.77
CA GLY A 124 -12.86 22.44 11.97
C GLY A 124 -11.39 22.78 11.69
N GLN A 125 -10.92 22.59 10.45
CA GLN A 125 -9.54 22.80 10.05
C GLN A 125 -8.53 22.04 10.91
N ARG A 126 -8.84 20.81 11.34
CA ARG A 126 -8.01 20.04 12.30
C ARG A 126 -6.51 20.02 12.00
N ALA A 127 -6.12 19.92 10.73
CA ALA A 127 -4.71 19.91 10.32
C ALA A 127 -3.97 21.22 10.64
N SER A 128 -4.69 22.34 10.72
CA SER A 128 -4.17 23.67 11.01
C SER A 128 -4.31 24.05 12.48
N GLN A 129 -4.87 23.18 13.32
CA GLN A 129 -5.15 23.45 14.72
C GLN A 129 -4.09 22.80 15.61
N PRO A 130 -3.68 23.44 16.72
CA PRO A 130 -2.70 22.85 17.62
C PRO A 130 -3.32 21.65 18.37
N ALA A 131 -2.51 20.64 18.70
CA ALA A 131 -2.96 19.38 19.29
C ALA A 131 -3.71 19.52 20.64
N ALA A 132 -3.56 20.65 21.34
CA ALA A 132 -4.24 20.94 22.61
C ALA A 132 -5.55 21.73 22.45
N ALA A 133 -6.00 22.00 21.21
CA ALA A 133 -7.27 22.67 20.95
C ALA A 133 -8.43 21.73 21.31
N ASP A 134 -9.37 22.20 22.13
CA ASP A 134 -10.51 21.40 22.60
C ASP A 134 -11.79 22.22 22.35
N ILE A 135 -12.20 22.27 21.08
CA ILE A 135 -13.34 23.08 20.61
C ILE A 135 -14.65 22.36 20.91
N ASN A 136 -15.54 22.86 21.76
CA ASN A 136 -16.75 22.13 22.21
C ASN A 136 -17.59 21.51 21.08
N GLY A 137 -17.66 22.14 19.91
CA GLY A 137 -18.27 21.58 18.71
C GLY A 137 -17.94 22.41 17.47
N LEU A 138 -18.14 21.89 16.27
CA LEU A 138 -18.20 22.76 15.07
C LEU A 138 -19.45 23.63 15.12
N ILE A 139 -20.55 23.02 15.56
CA ILE A 139 -21.79 23.71 15.90
C ILE A 139 -22.12 23.46 17.36
N THR A 140 -22.18 24.54 18.14
CA THR A 140 -22.62 24.51 19.53
C THR A 140 -24.00 25.14 19.65
N VAL A 141 -24.90 24.48 20.35
CA VAL A 141 -26.30 24.91 20.51
C VAL A 141 -26.63 25.05 21.98
N SER A 142 -27.21 26.19 22.37
CA SER A 142 -27.80 26.41 23.70
C SER A 142 -29.27 26.85 23.66
N GLY A 143 -29.81 27.11 22.47
CA GLY A 143 -31.20 27.54 22.28
C GLY A 143 -32.20 26.40 22.05
N ALA A 144 -33.49 26.73 22.07
CA ALA A 144 -34.57 25.81 21.78
C ALA A 144 -34.98 25.81 20.30
N ARG A 145 -35.52 24.68 19.81
CA ARG A 145 -36.09 24.54 18.46
C ARG A 145 -35.07 24.86 17.34
N VAL A 146 -33.84 24.41 17.54
CA VAL A 146 -32.74 24.59 16.58
C VAL A 146 -32.71 23.42 15.59
N SER A 147 -32.60 23.70 14.30
CA SER A 147 -32.52 22.70 13.23
C SER A 147 -31.20 22.82 12.47
N ILE A 148 -30.42 21.74 12.43
CA ILE A 148 -29.22 21.58 11.60
C ILE A 148 -29.54 20.51 10.57
N ARG A 149 -29.55 20.86 9.28
CA ARG A 149 -29.98 19.90 8.25
C ARG A 149 -29.28 20.03 6.90
N ASN A 150 -29.08 18.90 6.22
CA ASN A 150 -28.41 18.88 4.91
C ASN A 150 -27.02 19.57 4.96
N CYS A 151 -26.32 19.41 6.08
CA CYS A 151 -25.00 19.99 6.32
C CYS A 151 -23.91 18.92 6.28
N ARG A 152 -22.68 19.35 6.05
CA ARG A 152 -21.49 18.51 6.14
C ARG A 152 -20.57 19.06 7.22
N LEU A 153 -20.24 18.27 8.24
CA LEU A 153 -19.48 18.70 9.42
C LEU A 153 -18.18 17.91 9.50
N ILE A 154 -17.04 18.56 9.30
CA ILE A 154 -15.79 17.88 8.96
C ILE A 154 -14.62 18.32 9.83
N ASN A 155 -13.69 17.40 10.08
CA ASN A 155 -12.39 17.68 10.72
C ASN A 155 -12.49 18.48 12.01
N ALA A 156 -13.43 18.13 12.90
CA ALA A 156 -13.50 18.77 14.22
C ALA A 156 -12.42 18.25 15.16
N ILE A 157 -12.15 19.07 16.19
CA ILE A 157 -11.27 18.77 17.32
C ILE A 157 -12.01 18.64 18.66
N ASN A 158 -13.34 18.63 18.74
CA ASN A 158 -14.01 17.96 19.86
C ASN A 158 -15.25 17.25 19.40
N HIS A 159 -16.26 18.01 19.02
CA HIS A 159 -17.53 17.44 18.61
C HIS A 159 -17.90 17.95 17.22
N GLY A 160 -18.59 17.14 16.43
CA GLY A 160 -19.24 17.65 15.22
C GLY A 160 -20.32 18.65 15.63
N VAL A 161 -21.30 18.16 16.40
CA VAL A 161 -22.35 18.98 17.03
C VAL A 161 -22.33 18.80 18.54
N SER A 162 -22.50 19.90 19.28
CA SER A 162 -22.64 19.90 20.73
C SER A 162 -23.95 20.60 21.14
N LEU A 163 -24.88 19.82 21.71
CA LEU A 163 -26.10 20.34 22.31
C LEU A 163 -25.86 20.51 23.81
N LEU A 164 -25.74 21.76 24.25
CA LEU A 164 -25.41 22.15 25.62
C LEU A 164 -26.66 22.18 26.52
N PRO A 165 -26.48 22.34 27.85
CA PRO A 165 -27.59 22.59 28.76
C PRO A 165 -28.51 23.70 28.27
N ALA A 166 -29.80 23.58 28.59
CA ALA A 166 -30.91 24.40 28.10
C ALA A 166 -31.32 24.19 26.63
N THR A 167 -30.61 23.37 25.85
CA THR A 167 -31.09 22.97 24.52
C THR A 167 -32.37 22.15 24.63
N SER A 168 -33.43 22.56 23.94
CA SER A 168 -34.66 21.77 23.85
C SER A 168 -35.19 21.67 22.43
N ASP A 169 -35.73 20.52 22.08
CA ASP A 169 -36.32 20.26 20.76
C ASP A 169 -35.34 20.52 19.60
N ALA A 170 -34.04 20.24 19.78
CA ALA A 170 -33.07 20.36 18.71
C ALA A 170 -33.22 19.21 17.69
N LEU A 171 -33.07 19.52 16.41
CA LEU A 171 -33.12 18.57 15.29
C LEU A 171 -31.78 18.59 14.55
N VAL A 172 -31.14 17.42 14.45
CA VAL A 172 -29.99 17.19 13.56
C VAL A 172 -30.39 16.13 12.54
N GLU A 173 -30.55 16.51 11.28
CA GLU A 173 -31.03 15.59 10.25
C GLU A 173 -30.31 15.66 8.90
N ASN A 174 -30.22 14.52 8.21
CA ASN A 174 -29.62 14.44 6.87
C ASN A 174 -28.23 15.09 6.79
N CYS A 175 -27.44 15.00 7.87
CA CYS A 175 -26.09 15.56 7.92
C CYS A 175 -25.04 14.49 7.70
N GLU A 176 -23.93 14.90 7.07
CA GLU A 176 -22.71 14.09 6.97
C GLU A 176 -21.71 14.59 8.02
N ILE A 177 -21.51 13.83 9.09
CA ILE A 177 -20.67 14.21 10.24
C ILE A 177 -19.44 13.32 10.28
N TYR A 178 -18.32 13.80 9.75
CA TYR A 178 -17.14 12.96 9.57
C TYR A 178 -15.85 13.58 10.09
N ASN A 179 -14.92 12.74 10.55
CA ASN A 179 -13.59 13.17 10.94
C ASN A 179 -12.54 12.35 10.20
N THR A 180 -11.61 13.00 9.50
CA THR A 180 -10.59 12.33 8.67
C THR A 180 -9.26 12.13 9.39
N ALA A 181 -9.24 12.22 10.73
CA ALA A 181 -8.01 12.24 11.52
C ALA A 181 -7.26 10.90 11.56
N THR A 182 -6.65 10.53 10.43
CA THR A 182 -5.48 9.66 10.31
C THR A 182 -4.21 10.50 10.31
N ASN A 183 -4.06 11.40 11.30
CA ASN A 183 -2.82 12.15 11.48
C ASN A 183 -1.74 11.19 12.01
N ASN A 184 -1.12 10.34 11.19
CA ASN A 184 0.14 9.61 11.45
C ASN A 184 0.31 8.97 12.85
N LEU A 185 -0.75 8.81 13.63
CA LEU A 185 -0.72 8.16 14.92
C LEU A 185 -0.73 6.67 14.62
N PRO A 186 0.19 5.90 15.22
CA PRO A 186 0.28 4.46 14.99
C PRO A 186 -1.11 3.83 15.07
N ALA A 187 -1.42 2.96 14.11
CA ALA A 187 -2.60 2.10 14.18
C ALA A 187 -2.63 1.45 15.57
N GLY A 188 -3.61 1.83 16.39
CA GLY A 188 -3.63 1.52 17.83
C GLY A 188 -3.83 2.72 18.75
N THR A 189 -3.77 3.95 18.24
CA THR A 189 -4.24 5.15 18.98
C THR A 189 -5.67 5.52 18.62
N GLU A 190 -6.53 4.51 18.39
CA GLU A 190 -7.98 4.72 18.35
C GLU A 190 -8.45 5.20 19.73
N GLY A 191 -9.09 6.37 19.78
CA GLY A 191 -9.86 6.77 20.96
C GLY A 191 -9.23 7.74 21.95
N ALA A 192 -8.26 8.57 21.57
CA ALA A 192 -7.92 9.74 22.40
C ALA A 192 -8.86 10.92 22.11
N ARG A 193 -10.14 10.70 22.45
CA ARG A 193 -11.26 11.64 22.53
C ARG A 193 -11.82 12.04 21.17
N GLN A 194 -13.13 11.76 20.96
CA GLN A 194 -14.15 12.73 20.50
C GLN A 194 -15.44 12.13 19.93
N VAL A 195 -16.48 12.96 19.85
CA VAL A 195 -17.88 12.56 19.62
C VAL A 195 -18.45 13.21 18.36
N GLY A 196 -19.10 12.45 17.47
CA GLY A 196 -19.81 13.03 16.32
C GLY A 196 -20.90 14.03 16.75
N VAL A 197 -21.86 13.59 17.56
CA VAL A 197 -22.85 14.47 18.21
C VAL A 197 -22.89 14.22 19.71
N ARG A 198 -22.64 15.27 20.50
CA ARG A 198 -22.79 15.24 21.95
C ARG A 198 -24.05 15.98 22.38
N CYS A 199 -24.83 15.38 23.26
CA CYS A 199 -25.96 16.02 23.92
C CYS A 199 -25.73 16.00 25.42
N GLN A 200 -25.88 17.13 26.09
CA GLN A 200 -25.76 17.25 27.53
C GLN A 200 -26.93 18.07 28.07
N GLU A 201 -27.71 17.49 28.99
CA GLU A 201 -28.90 18.13 29.58
C GLU A 201 -29.93 18.61 28.54
N ALA A 202 -29.92 18.01 27.34
CA ALA A 202 -30.81 18.38 26.26
C ALA A 202 -32.19 17.70 26.42
N VAL A 203 -33.25 18.46 26.20
CA VAL A 203 -34.63 17.95 26.33
C VAL A 203 -35.23 17.71 24.95
N ARG A 204 -35.67 16.49 24.68
CA ARG A 204 -36.25 16.06 23.40
C ARG A 204 -35.37 16.30 22.16
N PRO A 205 -34.04 16.02 22.19
CA PRO A 205 -33.23 16.10 20.97
C PRO A 205 -33.65 15.02 19.97
N VAL A 206 -33.68 15.34 18.68
CA VAL A 206 -33.96 14.41 17.58
C VAL A 206 -32.76 14.37 16.64
N LEU A 207 -32.11 13.21 16.56
CA LEU A 207 -30.95 12.97 15.71
C LEU A 207 -31.31 11.89 14.69
N ARG A 208 -31.52 12.25 13.42
CA ARG A 208 -32.02 11.29 12.42
C ARG A 208 -31.41 11.36 11.04
N ASN A 209 -31.36 10.23 10.33
CA ASN A 209 -30.89 10.15 8.95
C ASN A 209 -29.51 10.76 8.72
N ASN A 210 -28.64 10.74 9.73
CA ASN A 210 -27.29 11.26 9.62
C ASN A 210 -26.31 10.13 9.24
N LEU A 211 -25.27 10.47 8.50
CA LEU A 211 -24.09 9.63 8.29
C LEU A 211 -22.99 10.10 9.25
N VAL A 212 -22.60 9.27 10.22
CA VAL A 212 -21.58 9.60 11.23
C VAL A 212 -20.38 8.67 11.06
N ARG A 213 -19.18 9.21 10.79
CA ARG A 213 -17.99 8.39 10.51
C ARG A 213 -16.65 8.93 11.03
N GLY A 214 -15.72 8.04 11.38
CA GLY A 214 -14.34 8.42 11.74
C GLY A 214 -14.16 8.97 13.16
N TRP A 215 -15.07 8.69 14.09
CA TRP A 215 -15.06 9.27 15.45
C TRP A 215 -14.70 8.25 16.54
N GLY A 216 -14.23 8.73 17.70
CA GLY A 216 -14.08 7.88 18.88
C GLY A 216 -15.43 7.38 19.41
N GLN A 217 -16.45 8.24 19.37
CA GLN A 217 -17.85 7.91 19.68
C GLN A 217 -18.77 8.57 18.63
N GLY A 218 -19.81 7.89 18.14
CA GLY A 218 -20.74 8.43 17.15
C GLY A 218 -21.65 9.49 17.77
N ILE A 219 -22.56 9.07 18.65
CA ILE A 219 -23.48 9.94 19.39
C ILE A 219 -23.34 9.66 20.89
N VAL A 220 -23.19 10.71 21.69
CA VAL A 220 -23.20 10.61 23.16
C VAL A 220 -24.35 11.41 23.72
N LEU A 221 -25.26 10.72 24.41
CA LEU A 221 -26.30 11.34 25.24
C LEU A 221 -25.78 11.31 26.68
N ALA A 222 -25.28 12.45 27.16
CA ALA A 222 -24.71 12.60 28.50
C ALA A 222 -25.79 12.95 29.54
N THR A 223 -25.37 13.08 30.80
CA THR A 223 -26.24 13.38 31.95
C THR A 223 -27.30 14.43 31.64
N GLY A 224 -28.53 14.16 32.06
CA GLY A 224 -29.67 15.08 31.98
C GLY A 224 -30.42 15.07 30.64
N VAL A 225 -30.01 14.27 29.65
CA VAL A 225 -30.76 14.17 28.40
C VAL A 225 -32.07 13.41 28.62
N THR A 226 -33.20 14.01 28.22
CA THR A 226 -34.53 13.40 28.42
C THR A 226 -35.35 13.36 27.14
N ASN A 227 -36.13 12.29 26.93
CA ASN A 227 -37.07 12.14 25.82
C ASN A 227 -36.45 12.28 24.42
N GLY A 228 -35.17 11.92 24.26
CA GLY A 228 -34.44 12.03 23.00
C GLY A 228 -34.73 10.89 22.02
N VAL A 229 -34.57 11.16 20.73
CA VAL A 229 -34.75 10.19 19.64
C VAL A 229 -33.50 10.14 18.78
N VAL A 230 -32.93 8.94 18.60
CA VAL A 230 -31.83 8.67 17.67
C VAL A 230 -32.30 7.64 16.66
N ALA A 231 -32.60 8.07 15.42
CA ALA A 231 -33.31 7.23 14.47
C ALA A 231 -32.79 7.27 13.02
N GLY A 232 -32.66 6.12 12.36
CA GLY A 232 -32.35 6.09 10.92
C GLY A 232 -30.93 6.56 10.56
N ASN A 233 -30.01 6.62 11.53
CA ASN A 233 -28.63 7.05 11.28
C ASN A 233 -27.77 5.88 10.82
N GLU A 234 -26.73 6.16 10.05
CA GLU A 234 -25.68 5.22 9.67
C GLU A 234 -24.38 5.62 10.37
N PHE A 235 -23.74 4.64 11.02
CA PHE A 235 -22.48 4.80 11.70
C PHE A 235 -21.42 3.91 11.01
N THR A 236 -20.26 4.45 10.61
CA THR A 236 -19.14 3.64 10.07
C THR A 236 -17.78 4.13 10.56
N ASP A 237 -16.84 3.23 10.81
CA ASP A 237 -15.44 3.54 11.15
C ASP A 237 -15.28 4.36 12.45
N PHE A 238 -15.81 3.87 13.58
CA PHE A 238 -15.76 4.56 14.88
C PHE A 238 -15.42 3.62 16.03
N GLY A 239 -15.03 4.18 17.18
CA GLY A 239 -14.92 3.48 18.46
C GLY A 239 -16.27 2.95 18.93
N GLN A 240 -17.11 3.77 19.56
CA GLN A 240 -18.46 3.40 20.01
C GLN A 240 -19.54 4.09 19.17
N GLY A 241 -20.67 3.43 18.90
CA GLY A 241 -21.74 3.99 18.07
C GLY A 241 -22.56 5.03 18.81
N ILE A 242 -23.56 4.58 19.58
CA ILE A 242 -24.39 5.41 20.45
C ILE A 242 -24.10 5.07 21.90
N THR A 243 -23.75 6.06 22.70
CA THR A 243 -23.49 5.89 24.14
C THR A 243 -24.41 6.79 24.95
N THR A 244 -25.13 6.24 25.92
CA THR A 244 -25.79 7.03 26.96
C THR A 244 -24.97 6.99 28.24
N THR A 245 -24.76 8.12 28.90
CA THR A 245 -24.00 8.22 30.15
C THR A 245 -24.72 9.12 31.15
N GLY A 246 -24.58 8.82 32.44
CA GLY A 246 -25.22 9.60 33.52
C GLY A 246 -26.74 9.48 33.54
N LEU A 247 -27.45 10.46 34.12
CA LEU A 247 -28.91 10.42 34.32
C LEU A 247 -29.66 10.76 33.01
N CYS A 248 -29.81 9.81 32.09
CA CYS A 248 -30.62 9.96 30.88
C CYS A 248 -31.97 9.25 31.03
N SER A 249 -33.06 9.78 30.47
CA SER A 249 -34.38 9.11 30.55
C SER A 249 -35.23 9.23 29.28
N GLY A 250 -36.09 8.25 29.03
CA GLY A 250 -37.05 8.29 27.92
C GLY A 250 -36.41 8.32 26.52
N ILE A 251 -35.23 7.73 26.35
CA ILE A 251 -34.52 7.74 25.06
C ILE A 251 -35.02 6.61 24.16
N LEU A 252 -35.36 6.94 22.91
CA LEU A 252 -35.61 5.97 21.83
C LEU A 252 -34.45 5.92 20.84
N ILE A 253 -33.84 4.74 20.69
CA ILE A 253 -32.81 4.43 19.69
C ILE A 253 -33.39 3.43 18.69
N GLN A 254 -33.64 3.84 17.45
CA GLN A 254 -34.33 2.97 16.49
C GLN A 254 -33.83 3.02 15.05
N SER A 255 -33.91 1.89 14.35
CA SER A 255 -33.66 1.84 12.90
C SER A 255 -32.29 2.39 12.48
N ASN A 256 -31.27 2.30 13.34
CA ASN A 256 -29.91 2.72 13.00
C ASN A 256 -29.11 1.57 12.39
N SER A 257 -28.13 1.90 11.55
CA SER A 257 -27.22 0.95 10.88
C SER A 257 -25.78 1.12 11.36
N PHE A 258 -25.11 0.02 11.69
CA PHE A 258 -23.73 0.01 12.18
C PHE A 258 -22.85 -0.99 11.39
N PRO A 259 -22.46 -0.70 10.13
CA PRO A 259 -21.70 -1.62 9.26
C PRO A 259 -20.23 -1.87 9.62
N ARG A 260 -19.55 -0.98 10.35
CA ARG A 260 -18.12 -1.12 10.70
C ARG A 260 -17.80 -0.39 11.99
N MET A 261 -17.37 -1.11 13.04
CA MET A 261 -17.09 -0.53 14.37
C MET A 261 -15.85 -1.12 15.03
N ALA A 262 -15.15 -0.30 15.81
CA ALA A 262 -14.03 -0.71 16.66
C ALA A 262 -14.47 -1.16 18.09
N SER A 263 -15.69 -0.83 18.52
CA SER A 263 -16.24 -1.16 19.84
C SER A 263 -17.78 -1.33 19.81
N ASN A 264 -18.47 -1.00 20.90
CA ASN A 264 -19.91 -1.27 21.05
C ASN A 264 -20.79 -0.43 20.11
N ALA A 265 -21.85 -1.01 19.55
CA ALA A 265 -22.79 -0.29 18.68
C ALA A 265 -23.70 0.62 19.50
N VAL A 266 -24.27 0.07 20.56
CA VAL A 266 -25.08 0.81 21.53
C VAL A 266 -24.59 0.45 22.93
N ALA A 267 -24.24 1.46 23.72
CA ALA A 267 -23.85 1.31 25.12
C ALA A 267 -24.73 2.19 26.01
N ILE A 268 -25.45 1.57 26.94
CA ILE A 268 -26.25 2.24 27.96
C ILE A 268 -25.50 2.20 29.28
N ASN A 269 -24.85 3.31 29.63
CA ASN A 269 -24.03 3.49 30.84
C ASN A 269 -24.65 4.57 31.76
N ALA A 270 -25.98 4.64 31.80
CA ALA A 270 -26.75 5.60 32.58
C ALA A 270 -27.06 5.11 34.02
N ALA A 271 -26.34 5.62 35.02
CA ALA A 271 -26.56 5.25 36.43
C ALA A 271 -27.73 6.04 37.02
N GLY A 272 -28.86 5.38 37.29
CA GLY A 272 -30.03 5.94 37.96
C GLY A 272 -31.07 6.51 36.99
N GLY A 273 -32.29 5.96 37.04
CA GLY A 273 -33.45 6.44 36.28
C GLY A 273 -33.50 6.02 34.81
N ASP A 274 -34.42 5.08 34.53
CA ASP A 274 -35.42 5.18 33.46
C ASP A 274 -35.34 4.34 32.15
N ALA A 275 -36.55 4.11 31.63
CA ALA A 275 -36.96 3.28 30.51
C ALA A 275 -36.46 3.78 29.14
N HIS A 276 -35.30 3.30 28.70
CA HIS A 276 -34.87 3.43 27.31
C HIS A 276 -35.48 2.35 26.42
N GLN A 277 -35.68 2.67 25.15
CA GLN A 277 -36.12 1.72 24.13
C GLN A 277 -35.07 1.65 23.01
N ILE A 278 -34.59 0.45 22.69
CA ILE A 278 -33.63 0.13 21.63
C ILE A 278 -34.33 -0.81 20.65
N VAL A 279 -34.84 -0.27 19.53
CA VAL A 279 -35.82 -0.97 18.69
C VAL A 279 -35.39 -1.01 17.22
N GLY A 280 -35.33 -2.19 16.62
CA GLY A 280 -35.24 -2.30 15.15
C GLY A 280 -33.89 -1.86 14.55
N ASN A 281 -32.79 -1.90 15.29
CA ASN A 281 -31.47 -1.52 14.78
C ASN A 281 -30.78 -2.68 14.04
N ILE A 282 -29.95 -2.35 13.05
CA ILE A 282 -29.15 -3.30 12.26
C ILE A 282 -27.66 -3.09 12.60
N ILE A 283 -27.06 -4.07 13.24
CA ILE A 283 -25.66 -4.04 13.70
C ILE A 283 -24.90 -5.11 12.93
N LEU A 284 -23.97 -4.72 12.07
CA LEU A 284 -23.13 -5.61 11.26
C LEU A 284 -21.68 -5.25 11.56
N SER A 285 -21.01 -5.96 12.46
CA SER A 285 -19.67 -5.57 12.90
C SER A 285 -18.68 -6.71 12.77
N THR A 286 -17.43 -6.40 12.43
CA THR A 286 -16.33 -7.36 12.34
C THR A 286 -15.53 -7.46 13.65
N ASN A 287 -15.97 -6.79 14.71
CA ASN A 287 -15.21 -6.66 15.96
C ASN A 287 -15.74 -7.52 17.13
N TYR A 288 -14.90 -7.72 18.13
CA TYR A 288 -15.08 -8.56 19.31
C TYR A 288 -15.80 -7.89 20.50
N ALA A 289 -16.11 -6.60 20.43
CA ALA A 289 -16.87 -5.87 21.46
C ALA A 289 -18.36 -6.27 21.48
N ALA A 290 -19.16 -5.67 22.38
CA ALA A 290 -20.58 -5.98 22.51
C ALA A 290 -21.43 -5.20 21.51
N GLY A 291 -22.29 -5.84 20.72
CA GLY A 291 -23.22 -5.14 19.82
C GLY A 291 -24.10 -4.14 20.58
N ILE A 292 -24.83 -4.64 21.59
CA ILE A 292 -25.61 -3.86 22.53
C ILE A 292 -25.10 -4.16 23.94
N ARG A 293 -24.75 -3.13 24.70
CA ARG A 293 -24.29 -3.23 26.08
C ARG A 293 -25.19 -2.42 27.00
N LEU A 294 -25.76 -3.07 28.00
CA LEU A 294 -26.60 -2.46 29.03
C LEU A 294 -25.83 -2.54 30.36
N GLU A 295 -25.04 -1.53 30.70
CA GLU A 295 -24.26 -1.54 31.94
C GLU A 295 -25.12 -1.18 33.16
N THR A 296 -26.02 -0.20 32.99
CA THR A 296 -26.82 0.39 34.07
C THR A 296 -28.23 0.72 33.55
N GLY A 297 -29.14 1.10 34.46
CA GLY A 297 -30.55 1.41 34.14
C GLY A 297 -31.53 0.28 34.51
N THR A 298 -32.82 0.57 34.46
CA THR A 298 -33.91 -0.40 34.69
C THR A 298 -35.04 -0.18 33.69
N ASN A 299 -35.86 -1.21 33.44
CA ASN A 299 -36.99 -1.14 32.50
C ASN A 299 -36.58 -0.84 31.04
N LEU A 300 -35.41 -1.32 30.61
CA LEU A 300 -34.96 -1.14 29.22
C LEU A 300 -35.67 -2.13 28.31
N LEU A 301 -36.12 -1.67 27.14
CA LEU A 301 -36.67 -2.52 26.08
C LEU A 301 -35.66 -2.65 24.94
N VAL A 302 -35.15 -3.86 24.70
CA VAL A 302 -34.31 -4.18 23.53
C VAL A 302 -35.11 -5.07 22.60
N SER A 303 -35.61 -4.54 21.50
CA SER A 303 -36.48 -5.33 20.61
C SER A 303 -36.24 -5.21 19.12
N SER A 304 -36.54 -6.28 18.39
CA SER A 304 -36.49 -6.31 16.92
C SER A 304 -35.13 -5.94 16.30
N ASN A 305 -34.03 -6.02 17.05
CA ASN A 305 -32.70 -5.70 16.52
C ASN A 305 -32.11 -6.89 15.78
N THR A 306 -31.34 -6.62 14.72
CA THR A 306 -30.51 -7.63 14.03
C THR A 306 -29.06 -7.35 14.34
N VAL A 307 -28.36 -8.31 14.94
CA VAL A 307 -26.94 -8.20 15.32
C VAL A 307 -26.16 -9.33 14.69
N THR A 308 -25.22 -9.02 13.80
CA THR A 308 -24.32 -9.99 13.17
C THR A 308 -22.87 -9.58 13.40
N MET A 309 -22.13 -10.31 14.26
CA MET A 309 -20.74 -9.98 14.60
C MET A 309 -19.96 -11.12 15.29
N PRO A 310 -18.60 -11.10 15.31
CA PRO A 310 -17.77 -12.09 16.00
C PRO A 310 -17.80 -11.97 17.54
N GLY A 311 -18.07 -10.78 18.08
CA GLY A 311 -18.05 -10.50 19.51
C GLY A 311 -19.29 -10.93 20.29
N GLN A 312 -19.45 -10.36 21.49
CA GLN A 312 -20.70 -10.46 22.25
C GLN A 312 -21.80 -9.69 21.49
N HIS A 313 -23.02 -10.21 21.38
CA HIS A 313 -24.08 -9.45 20.71
C HIS A 313 -24.85 -8.59 21.68
N LEU A 314 -25.14 -9.15 22.85
CA LEU A 314 -25.87 -8.48 23.92
C LEU A 314 -25.21 -8.77 25.26
N LEU A 315 -24.72 -7.72 25.93
CA LEU A 315 -24.19 -7.77 27.29
C LEU A 315 -25.13 -7.01 28.22
N VAL A 316 -25.71 -7.68 29.22
CA VAL A 316 -26.66 -7.12 30.18
C VAL A 316 -26.08 -7.22 31.57
N LEU A 317 -25.67 -6.08 32.13
CA LEU A 317 -25.19 -5.96 33.51
C LEU A 317 -26.25 -5.31 34.41
N SER A 318 -27.38 -4.89 33.84
CA SER A 318 -28.44 -4.14 34.52
C SER A 318 -29.71 -4.96 34.79
N ALA A 319 -30.63 -4.34 35.53
CA ALA A 319 -31.84 -4.95 36.10
C ALA A 319 -33.09 -4.78 35.22
N ASP A 320 -34.07 -5.68 35.39
CA ASP A 320 -35.47 -5.49 34.95
C ASP A 320 -35.61 -5.09 33.47
N ASN A 321 -34.78 -5.64 32.60
CA ASN A 321 -34.81 -5.39 31.17
C ASN A 321 -35.71 -6.39 30.43
N ARG A 322 -36.32 -5.96 29.33
CA ARG A 322 -37.06 -6.80 28.41
C ARG A 322 -36.33 -6.86 27.06
N ILE A 323 -35.96 -8.07 26.65
CA ILE A 323 -35.18 -8.35 25.44
C ILE A 323 -36.06 -9.22 24.54
N GLU A 324 -36.63 -8.68 23.46
CA GLU A 324 -37.60 -9.43 22.66
C GLU A 324 -37.52 -9.30 21.14
N GLY A 325 -37.79 -10.38 20.42
CA GLY A 325 -37.89 -10.33 18.95
C GLY A 325 -36.56 -10.03 18.23
N ASN A 326 -35.40 -10.13 18.90
CA ASN A 326 -34.12 -9.83 18.29
C ASN A 326 -33.58 -11.02 17.47
N ARG A 327 -32.83 -10.76 16.41
CA ARG A 327 -32.05 -11.74 15.64
C ARG A 327 -30.55 -11.53 15.92
N LEU A 328 -29.89 -12.52 16.51
CA LEU A 328 -28.50 -12.45 16.96
C LEU A 328 -27.68 -13.54 16.25
N GLU A 329 -26.71 -13.19 15.41
CA GLU A 329 -25.99 -14.11 14.50
C GLU A 329 -24.46 -14.00 14.63
N LYS A 330 -23.79 -15.03 15.18
CA LYS A 330 -22.39 -14.91 15.63
C LYS A 330 -21.43 -15.49 14.61
N THR A 331 -20.52 -14.66 14.12
CA THR A 331 -19.56 -14.99 13.06
C THR A 331 -18.11 -14.84 13.58
N GLY A 332 -17.56 -15.80 14.35
CA GLY A 332 -16.16 -15.64 14.83
C GLY A 332 -15.69 -16.52 15.99
N LEU A 333 -14.70 -16.01 16.73
CA LEU A 333 -13.87 -16.75 17.71
C LEU A 333 -14.62 -17.33 18.92
N PRO A 334 -14.05 -18.36 19.58
CA PRO A 334 -14.83 -19.32 20.36
C PRO A 334 -15.39 -18.86 21.73
N ASP A 335 -14.89 -17.83 22.42
CA ASP A 335 -15.06 -17.81 23.90
C ASP A 335 -16.02 -16.75 24.50
N THR A 336 -16.96 -16.21 23.73
CA THR A 336 -17.95 -15.26 24.23
C THR A 336 -19.38 -15.72 23.99
N GLY A 337 -20.22 -15.61 25.03
CA GLY A 337 -21.65 -15.87 24.91
C GLY A 337 -22.33 -14.82 24.01
N ILE A 338 -23.31 -15.26 23.22
CA ILE A 338 -24.07 -14.40 22.31
C ILE A 338 -24.89 -13.37 23.12
N VAL A 339 -25.64 -13.87 24.12
CA VAL A 339 -26.27 -13.06 25.16
C VAL A 339 -25.57 -13.36 26.49
N ARG A 340 -24.92 -12.37 27.09
CA ARG A 340 -24.31 -12.50 28.41
C ARG A 340 -25.07 -11.64 29.42
N ILE A 341 -25.51 -12.24 30.52
CA ILE A 341 -26.25 -11.55 31.58
C ILE A 341 -25.47 -11.70 32.88
N GLU A 342 -24.96 -10.59 33.40
CA GLU A 342 -24.21 -10.49 34.66
C GLU A 342 -24.88 -9.43 35.55
N SER A 343 -26.10 -9.72 35.99
CA SER A 343 -26.85 -8.82 36.86
C SER A 343 -26.69 -9.25 38.33
N PRO A 344 -26.48 -8.31 39.27
CA PRO A 344 -26.47 -8.61 40.71
C PRO A 344 -27.74 -9.34 41.16
N ALA A 345 -27.62 -10.20 42.17
CA ALA A 345 -28.67 -11.11 42.62
C ALA A 345 -29.93 -10.41 43.19
N ALA A 346 -30.88 -9.99 42.35
CA ALA A 346 -32.26 -9.63 42.72
C ALA A 346 -33.28 -9.40 41.56
N GLU A 347 -32.91 -9.54 40.28
CA GLU A 347 -33.54 -8.70 39.23
C GLU A 347 -34.19 -9.47 38.06
N ARG A 348 -35.33 -8.99 37.52
CA ARG A 348 -36.24 -9.73 36.62
C ARG A 348 -36.01 -9.40 35.14
N ASN A 349 -34.86 -9.79 34.59
CA ASN A 349 -34.65 -9.70 33.15
C ASN A 349 -35.57 -10.69 32.40
N VAL A 350 -36.19 -10.28 31.29
CA VAL A 350 -37.07 -11.11 30.47
C VAL A 350 -36.56 -11.17 29.04
N ALA A 351 -36.14 -12.34 28.57
CA ALA A 351 -35.74 -12.58 27.19
C ALA A 351 -36.79 -13.43 26.45
N VAL A 352 -37.51 -12.88 25.48
CA VAL A 352 -38.64 -13.57 24.82
C VAL A 352 -38.66 -13.45 23.30
N ASN A 353 -39.00 -14.52 22.58
CA ASN A 353 -39.17 -14.49 21.11
C ASN A 353 -37.91 -14.07 20.32
N ASN A 354 -36.70 -14.27 20.85
CA ASN A 354 -35.45 -13.96 20.12
C ASN A 354 -35.02 -15.13 19.22
N VAL A 355 -34.36 -14.83 18.10
CA VAL A 355 -33.69 -15.80 17.22
C VAL A 355 -32.19 -15.69 17.42
N ILE A 356 -31.53 -16.78 17.82
CA ILE A 356 -30.10 -16.81 18.10
C ILE A 356 -29.44 -17.85 17.19
N ILE A 357 -28.41 -17.44 16.44
CA ILE A 357 -27.68 -18.24 15.47
C ILE A 357 -26.19 -18.20 15.82
N GLY A 358 -25.58 -19.34 16.12
CA GLY A 358 -24.15 -19.46 16.39
C GLY A 358 -23.49 -20.44 15.42
N TYR A 359 -22.34 -20.05 14.85
CA TYR A 359 -21.58 -20.87 13.89
C TYR A 359 -20.34 -21.54 14.49
N ASP A 360 -19.90 -21.15 15.70
CA ASP A 360 -18.72 -21.73 16.36
C ASP A 360 -19.11 -22.77 17.45
N ALA A 361 -18.17 -23.67 17.76
CA ALA A 361 -18.41 -24.81 18.66
C ALA A 361 -18.51 -24.43 20.15
N ASN A 362 -18.06 -23.24 20.55
CA ASN A 362 -17.95 -22.82 21.95
C ASN A 362 -18.97 -21.73 22.34
N SER A 363 -19.80 -21.28 21.39
CA SER A 363 -20.81 -20.25 21.62
C SER A 363 -21.92 -20.72 22.56
N VAL A 364 -22.02 -20.03 23.69
CA VAL A 364 -23.16 -20.12 24.59
C VAL A 364 -24.22 -19.12 24.16
N ALA A 365 -25.44 -19.59 23.85
CA ALA A 365 -26.54 -18.69 23.47
C ALA A 365 -26.88 -17.70 24.60
N PHE A 366 -26.96 -18.20 25.84
CA PHE A 366 -27.16 -17.42 27.06
C PHE A 366 -26.09 -17.78 28.11
N HIS A 367 -25.16 -16.87 28.37
CA HIS A 367 -24.18 -17.00 29.45
C HIS A 367 -24.68 -16.19 30.66
N LEU A 368 -25.26 -16.90 31.65
CA LEU A 368 -25.75 -16.31 32.89
C LEU A 368 -24.65 -16.37 33.96
N VAL A 369 -24.21 -15.21 34.47
CA VAL A 369 -23.11 -15.11 35.44
C VAL A 369 -23.61 -14.40 36.70
N ASN A 370 -23.11 -14.80 37.88
CA ASN A 370 -23.25 -14.09 39.17
C ASN A 370 -24.66 -13.58 39.53
N GLY A 371 -25.60 -14.46 39.89
CA GLY A 371 -26.85 -14.03 40.54
C GLY A 371 -28.04 -13.75 39.63
N ALA A 372 -27.91 -13.96 38.31
CA ALA A 372 -28.99 -13.82 37.32
C ALA A 372 -30.17 -14.83 37.44
N ALA A 373 -30.37 -15.46 38.61
CA ALA A 373 -31.32 -16.56 38.84
C ALA A 373 -32.80 -16.22 38.58
N THR A 374 -33.13 -14.93 38.51
CA THR A 374 -34.49 -14.40 38.26
C THR A 374 -34.75 -14.03 36.80
N THR A 375 -33.78 -14.27 35.89
CA THR A 375 -33.96 -14.05 34.46
C THR A 375 -34.92 -15.07 33.86
N THR A 376 -35.98 -14.62 33.18
CA THR A 376 -36.93 -15.50 32.47
C THR A 376 -36.64 -15.49 30.97
N ALA A 377 -36.25 -16.63 30.40
CA ALA A 377 -36.07 -16.78 28.96
C ALA A 377 -37.17 -17.70 28.39
N THR A 378 -38.07 -17.19 27.52
CA THR A 378 -39.21 -17.95 26.97
C THR A 378 -39.32 -17.80 25.45
N ASN A 379 -39.76 -18.83 24.73
CA ASN A 379 -39.98 -18.78 23.27
C ASN A 379 -38.80 -18.26 22.42
N ASN A 380 -37.55 -18.44 22.86
CA ASN A 380 -36.40 -18.07 22.05
C ASN A 380 -36.04 -19.24 21.10
N LEU A 381 -35.91 -18.95 19.80
CA LEU A 381 -35.47 -19.91 18.79
C LEU A 381 -33.95 -19.88 18.69
N ILE A 382 -33.30 -21.01 18.95
CA ILE A 382 -31.84 -21.15 18.84
C ILE A 382 -31.55 -22.06 17.64
N LEU A 383 -30.96 -21.52 16.58
CA LEU A 383 -30.55 -22.26 15.39
C LEU A 383 -29.06 -22.58 15.51
N ARG A 384 -28.70 -23.86 15.42
CA ARG A 384 -27.34 -24.36 15.69
C ARG A 384 -26.81 -25.28 14.60
N ALA A 385 -25.50 -25.25 14.43
CA ALA A 385 -24.70 -26.35 13.91
C ALA A 385 -23.77 -26.88 15.04
N MET A 386 -24.17 -27.95 15.77
CA MET A 386 -23.38 -28.77 16.74
C MET A 386 -23.42 -28.39 18.27
N PRO A 387 -22.77 -29.16 19.21
CA PRO A 387 -23.37 -30.29 19.93
C PRO A 387 -23.62 -30.09 21.46
N SER A 388 -23.28 -28.96 22.09
CA SER A 388 -23.38 -28.81 23.57
C SER A 388 -24.25 -27.64 24.02
N PHE A 389 -25.41 -27.92 24.61
CA PHE A 389 -26.28 -26.94 25.29
C PHE A 389 -25.95 -26.96 26.79
N LEU A 390 -25.27 -25.92 27.31
CA LEU A 390 -24.94 -25.80 28.73
C LEU A 390 -25.68 -24.59 29.34
N LEU A 391 -26.71 -24.87 30.14
CA LEU A 391 -27.23 -23.95 31.16
C LEU A 391 -26.37 -24.14 32.42
N ALA A 392 -25.29 -23.37 32.56
CA ALA A 392 -24.51 -23.34 33.80
C ALA A 392 -25.13 -22.30 34.74
N GLY A 393 -25.97 -22.75 35.68
CA GLY A 393 -26.54 -21.88 36.72
C GLY A 393 -27.31 -22.66 37.78
N PRO A 394 -27.03 -22.48 39.09
CA PRO A 394 -27.73 -23.19 40.16
C PRO A 394 -29.04 -22.46 40.49
N GLY A 395 -30.15 -22.83 39.85
CA GLY A 395 -31.46 -22.24 40.13
C GLY A 395 -32.64 -23.10 39.67
N PRO A 396 -33.56 -23.49 40.56
CA PRO A 396 -34.79 -24.18 40.18
C PRO A 396 -35.79 -23.16 39.57
N GLY A 397 -36.09 -23.27 38.26
CA GLY A 397 -37.15 -22.45 37.64
C GLY A 397 -37.09 -22.21 36.13
N ASN A 398 -36.02 -22.57 35.43
CA ASN A 398 -35.88 -22.24 33.99
C ASN A 398 -36.59 -23.27 33.09
N THR A 399 -37.67 -22.87 32.43
CA THR A 399 -38.33 -23.67 31.37
C THR A 399 -37.86 -23.17 30.01
N VAL A 400 -36.97 -23.91 29.33
CA VAL A 400 -36.53 -23.61 27.96
C VAL A 400 -37.20 -24.59 27.00
N VAL A 401 -37.98 -24.07 26.05
CA VAL A 401 -38.51 -24.85 24.92
C VAL A 401 -37.56 -24.64 23.74
N ALA A 402 -36.71 -25.63 23.44
CA ALA A 402 -35.82 -25.60 22.30
C ALA A 402 -36.35 -26.53 21.19
N ILE A 403 -36.47 -26.02 19.96
CA ILE A 403 -36.69 -26.86 18.77
C ILE A 403 -35.30 -27.14 18.20
N VAL A 404 -34.78 -28.35 18.43
CA VAL A 404 -33.44 -28.75 17.99
C VAL A 404 -33.56 -29.54 16.67
N PRO A 405 -32.83 -29.16 15.59
CA PRO A 405 -32.73 -29.98 14.39
C PRO A 405 -32.10 -31.35 14.69
N SER A 406 -32.48 -32.37 13.93
CA SER A 406 -32.28 -33.80 14.22
C SER A 406 -30.83 -34.35 14.22
N THR A 407 -29.80 -33.50 14.33
CA THR A 407 -28.38 -33.87 14.29
C THR A 407 -27.62 -33.63 15.60
N CYS A 408 -28.28 -33.21 16.69
CA CYS A 408 -27.63 -33.00 17.99
C CYS A 408 -27.81 -34.20 18.93
N GLN A 409 -26.71 -34.73 19.47
CA GLN A 409 -26.76 -35.55 20.69
C GLN A 409 -26.96 -34.64 21.90
N MET A 410 -28.00 -34.93 22.67
CA MET A 410 -28.29 -34.29 23.94
C MET A 410 -27.74 -35.20 25.06
N PHE A 411 -26.81 -34.70 25.88
CA PHE A 411 -26.54 -35.32 27.18
C PHE A 411 -27.60 -34.84 28.17
N VAL A 412 -28.64 -35.65 28.38
CA VAL A 412 -29.60 -35.50 29.46
C VAL A 412 -29.69 -36.85 30.17
N GLY A 413 -29.72 -36.85 31.51
CA GLY A 413 -30.11 -38.03 32.29
C GLY A 413 -31.50 -38.56 31.85
N PRO A 414 -31.85 -39.79 32.27
CA PRO A 414 -32.39 -40.84 31.41
C PRO A 414 -33.76 -40.49 30.79
N LEU A 415 -33.85 -40.48 29.46
CA LEU A 415 -35.07 -40.76 28.69
C LEU A 415 -34.71 -41.02 27.21
N SER A 416 -35.10 -42.18 26.68
CA SER A 416 -34.76 -42.66 25.33
C SER A 416 -35.70 -42.13 24.26
N MET A 417 -35.20 -41.83 23.05
CA MET A 417 -35.98 -41.95 21.81
C MET A 417 -35.09 -42.33 20.61
N ASN A 418 -35.65 -43.19 19.75
CA ASN A 418 -35.10 -43.74 18.51
C ASN A 418 -35.40 -42.82 17.30
N GLY A 419 -34.47 -42.69 16.36
CA GLY A 419 -34.71 -42.06 15.05
C GLY A 419 -33.58 -42.28 14.04
N THR A 420 -33.94 -42.68 12.82
CA THR A 420 -33.08 -43.14 11.71
C THR A 420 -32.49 -41.99 10.87
N VAL A 421 -31.27 -42.18 10.35
CA VAL A 421 -30.42 -41.20 9.63
C VAL A 421 -30.50 -41.32 8.09
N LEU A 422 -30.63 -40.19 7.38
CA LEU A 422 -30.36 -39.97 5.94
C LEU A 422 -29.97 -38.48 5.76
N GLY A 423 -28.96 -37.99 5.02
CA GLY A 423 -27.96 -38.56 4.11
C GLY A 423 -26.83 -37.55 3.81
N GLN A 424 -25.80 -37.99 3.07
CA GLN A 424 -24.60 -37.22 2.70
C GLN A 424 -24.91 -36.04 1.76
N LEU A 425 -24.23 -34.90 1.96
CA LEU A 425 -24.16 -33.83 0.95
C LEU A 425 -23.33 -34.35 -0.26
N PRO A 426 -23.85 -34.29 -1.49
CA PRO A 426 -23.11 -34.72 -2.68
C PRO A 426 -21.88 -33.83 -2.91
N GLY A 427 -20.72 -34.44 -3.17
CA GLY A 427 -19.56 -33.74 -3.75
C GLY A 427 -18.43 -33.33 -2.78
N ILE A 428 -18.48 -33.74 -1.52
CA ILE A 428 -17.35 -33.63 -0.58
C ILE A 428 -16.95 -35.03 -0.13
N ARG A 429 -15.71 -35.45 -0.45
CA ARG A 429 -15.17 -36.75 -0.05
C ARG A 429 -13.97 -36.55 0.87
N LEU A 430 -14.08 -37.02 2.11
CA LEU A 430 -12.99 -37.02 3.08
C LEU A 430 -12.34 -38.41 3.10
N GLU A 431 -11.11 -38.53 2.60
CA GLU A 431 -10.34 -39.78 2.63
C GLU A 431 -8.92 -39.50 3.11
N GLY A 432 -8.52 -40.14 4.21
CA GLY A 432 -7.14 -40.08 4.72
C GLY A 432 -6.63 -38.67 5.08
N GLY A 433 -7.51 -37.77 5.53
CA GLY A 433 -7.13 -36.37 5.83
C GLY A 433 -7.06 -35.45 4.61
N THR A 434 -7.43 -35.97 3.43
CA THR A 434 -7.60 -35.17 2.21
C THR A 434 -9.08 -34.92 1.96
N LEU A 435 -9.43 -33.64 1.75
CA LEU A 435 -10.75 -33.20 1.36
C LEU A 435 -10.76 -33.00 -0.16
N THR A 436 -11.53 -33.81 -0.89
CA THR A 436 -11.74 -33.63 -2.33
C THR A 436 -13.07 -32.92 -2.55
N ILE A 437 -13.07 -31.85 -3.36
CA ILE A 437 -14.25 -31.03 -3.62
C ILE A 437 -14.60 -31.06 -5.10
N ALA A 438 -15.79 -31.58 -5.41
CA ALA A 438 -16.38 -31.58 -6.75
C ALA A 438 -17.36 -30.41 -6.99
N SER A 439 -17.54 -29.51 -6.00
CA SER A 439 -18.54 -28.43 -6.01
C SER A 439 -17.93 -27.03 -5.79
N THR A 440 -18.69 -25.99 -6.15
CA THR A 440 -18.28 -24.59 -6.34
C THR A 440 -17.80 -23.82 -5.11
N ASN A 441 -17.70 -24.44 -3.92
CA ASN A 441 -17.44 -23.70 -2.67
C ASN A 441 -16.10 -24.07 -2.00
N LEU A 442 -14.99 -23.65 -2.62
CA LEU A 442 -13.64 -23.81 -2.06
C LEU A 442 -13.49 -23.12 -0.69
N ALA A 443 -14.18 -21.99 -0.47
CA ALA A 443 -14.12 -21.26 0.80
C ALA A 443 -14.64 -22.13 1.95
N TYR A 444 -15.79 -22.77 1.76
CA TYR A 444 -16.35 -23.68 2.77
C TYR A 444 -15.40 -24.84 3.08
N ALA A 445 -14.82 -25.46 2.06
CA ALA A 445 -13.90 -26.57 2.28
C ALA A 445 -12.64 -26.18 3.06
N LEU A 446 -12.10 -24.98 2.84
CA LEU A 446 -10.99 -24.45 3.63
C LEU A 446 -11.38 -24.24 5.10
N THR A 447 -12.64 -23.88 5.40
CA THR A 447 -13.13 -23.79 6.80
C THR A 447 -13.29 -25.15 7.49
N LEU A 448 -13.31 -26.25 6.73
CA LEU A 448 -13.39 -27.61 7.28
C LEU A 448 -12.02 -28.22 7.58
N LEU A 449 -10.92 -27.56 7.21
CA LEU A 449 -9.59 -28.03 7.56
C LEU A 449 -9.40 -27.95 9.08
N PRO A 450 -8.84 -28.98 9.71
CA PRO A 450 -8.51 -28.91 11.13
C PRO A 450 -7.40 -27.87 11.36
N GLU A 451 -7.32 -27.31 12.57
CA GLU A 451 -6.30 -26.30 12.93
C GLU A 451 -4.84 -26.79 12.79
N THR A 452 -4.66 -28.10 12.68
CA THR A 452 -3.37 -28.74 12.40
C THR A 452 -2.95 -28.69 10.94
N GLY A 453 -3.86 -28.27 10.04
CA GLY A 453 -3.67 -28.26 8.59
C GLY A 453 -4.32 -29.44 7.88
N GLY A 454 -4.30 -29.40 6.55
CA GLY A 454 -4.80 -30.49 5.72
C GLY A 454 -4.66 -30.22 4.23
N THR A 455 -5.05 -31.19 3.42
CA THR A 455 -5.00 -31.09 1.96
C THR A 455 -6.39 -30.92 1.39
N VAL A 456 -6.57 -29.88 0.58
CA VAL A 456 -7.73 -29.67 -0.27
C VAL A 456 -7.34 -29.98 -1.71
N THR A 457 -7.97 -31.00 -2.29
CA THR A 457 -7.91 -31.25 -3.73
C THR A 457 -9.13 -30.62 -4.38
N VAL A 458 -8.88 -29.69 -5.31
CA VAL A 458 -9.89 -28.94 -6.04
C VAL A 458 -10.06 -29.59 -7.41
N ASP A 459 -11.25 -30.07 -7.72
CA ASP A 459 -11.53 -30.68 -9.01
C ASP A 459 -11.42 -29.70 -10.18
N GLU A 460 -11.56 -30.22 -11.39
CA GLU A 460 -11.62 -29.38 -12.58
C GLU A 460 -12.88 -28.50 -12.53
N GLY A 461 -12.73 -27.23 -12.92
CA GLY A 461 -13.80 -26.26 -12.83
C GLY A 461 -13.29 -24.84 -12.60
N VAL A 462 -14.24 -23.94 -12.43
CA VAL A 462 -14.01 -22.52 -12.19
C VAL A 462 -14.61 -22.13 -10.85
N TYR A 463 -13.78 -21.53 -10.00
CA TYR A 463 -14.10 -21.19 -8.62
C TYR A 463 -13.85 -19.71 -8.43
N ASP A 464 -14.81 -19.00 -7.85
CA ASP A 464 -14.71 -17.55 -7.65
C ASP A 464 -14.61 -17.24 -6.17
N GLY A 465 -13.64 -16.41 -5.78
CA GLY A 465 -13.51 -15.97 -4.39
C GLY A 465 -12.11 -15.49 -4.01
N ALA A 466 -12.04 -14.95 -2.81
CA ALA A 466 -10.80 -14.69 -2.10
C ALA A 466 -10.65 -15.73 -0.98
N PHE A 467 -9.50 -16.38 -0.89
CA PHE A 467 -9.28 -17.52 -0.01
C PHE A 467 -8.13 -17.24 0.94
N GLU A 468 -8.39 -17.30 2.25
CA GLU A 468 -7.36 -17.22 3.27
C GLU A 468 -6.86 -18.63 3.59
N LEU A 469 -5.54 -18.84 3.48
CA LEU A 469 -4.91 -20.13 3.73
C LEU A 469 -4.27 -20.13 5.13
N PRO A 470 -4.78 -20.97 6.06
CA PRO A 470 -4.18 -21.12 7.37
C PRO A 470 -2.88 -21.95 7.29
N ARG A 471 -2.17 -22.06 8.41
CA ARG A 471 -0.94 -22.87 8.52
C ARG A 471 -1.17 -24.33 8.10
N ASN A 472 -0.12 -24.97 7.59
CA ASN A 472 -0.09 -26.40 7.22
C ASN A 472 -1.15 -26.77 6.15
N THR A 473 -1.46 -25.85 5.23
CA THR A 473 -2.51 -26.05 4.22
C THR A 473 -1.90 -26.40 2.87
N VAL A 474 -2.41 -27.47 2.23
CA VAL A 474 -2.13 -27.79 0.83
C VAL A 474 -3.39 -27.55 0.01
N VAL A 475 -3.32 -26.71 -1.01
CA VAL A 475 -4.38 -26.55 -2.02
C VAL A 475 -3.84 -27.01 -3.36
N ARG A 476 -4.43 -28.08 -3.90
CA ARG A 476 -3.98 -28.75 -5.13
C ARG A 476 -5.11 -28.77 -6.15
N GLY A 477 -4.88 -28.20 -7.33
CA GLY A 477 -5.78 -28.36 -8.48
C GLY A 477 -5.48 -29.61 -9.30
N GLN A 478 -6.32 -29.91 -10.30
CA GLN A 478 -6.15 -31.02 -11.26
C GLN A 478 -5.20 -30.69 -12.43
N GLY A 479 -4.58 -29.51 -12.41
CA GLY A 479 -3.71 -28.98 -13.45
C GLY A 479 -4.03 -27.54 -13.82
N ALA A 480 -2.99 -26.79 -14.22
CA ALA A 480 -3.17 -25.46 -14.79
C ALA A 480 -4.08 -25.53 -16.05
N GLY A 481 -5.08 -24.65 -16.12
CA GLY A 481 -6.11 -24.62 -17.15
C GLY A 481 -7.29 -25.56 -16.92
N ARG A 482 -7.21 -26.52 -15.99
CA ARG A 482 -8.33 -27.40 -15.60
C ARG A 482 -9.03 -26.90 -14.35
N THR A 483 -8.25 -26.49 -13.34
CA THR A 483 -8.76 -25.84 -12.13
C THR A 483 -8.43 -24.36 -12.19
N ILE A 484 -9.45 -23.50 -12.22
CA ILE A 484 -9.29 -22.04 -12.33
C ILE A 484 -9.91 -21.38 -11.11
N ILE A 485 -9.10 -20.66 -10.33
CA ILE A 485 -9.53 -19.87 -9.19
C ILE A 485 -9.47 -18.39 -9.59
N ARG A 486 -10.61 -17.69 -9.53
CA ARG A 486 -10.72 -16.31 -10.00
C ARG A 486 -11.01 -15.33 -8.87
N ALA A 487 -10.42 -14.14 -8.97
CA ALA A 487 -10.66 -13.04 -8.04
C ALA A 487 -12.16 -12.64 -7.97
N PRO A 488 -12.67 -12.18 -6.80
CA PRO A 488 -14.04 -11.71 -6.66
C PRO A 488 -14.28 -10.40 -7.42
N LEU A 489 -15.48 -10.20 -8.01
CA LEU A 489 -15.76 -9.01 -8.85
C LEU A 489 -15.88 -7.69 -8.07
N ASP A 490 -15.86 -7.73 -6.74
CA ASP A 490 -16.01 -6.56 -5.87
C ASP A 490 -14.80 -5.62 -5.88
N GLY A 491 -13.70 -6.01 -6.52
CA GLY A 491 -12.50 -5.17 -6.68
C GLY A 491 -11.66 -5.06 -5.42
N VAL A 492 -12.01 -5.79 -4.36
CA VAL A 492 -11.34 -5.76 -3.06
C VAL A 492 -10.98 -7.19 -2.66
N GLY A 493 -9.81 -7.68 -3.05
CA GLY A 493 -9.39 -9.00 -2.63
C GLY A 493 -8.17 -9.54 -3.35
N GLN A 494 -7.57 -10.56 -2.76
CA GLN A 494 -6.51 -11.37 -3.34
C GLN A 494 -7.08 -12.75 -3.60
N VAL A 495 -6.67 -13.47 -4.64
CA VAL A 495 -7.23 -14.81 -4.87
C VAL A 495 -6.83 -15.74 -3.73
N PHE A 496 -5.54 -15.79 -3.41
CA PHE A 496 -5.04 -16.48 -2.22
C PHE A 496 -4.29 -15.50 -1.32
N ARG A 497 -4.70 -15.46 -0.04
CA ARG A 497 -4.00 -14.78 1.05
C ARG A 497 -3.42 -15.83 2.00
N VAL A 498 -2.10 -15.97 2.00
CA VAL A 498 -1.40 -16.90 2.90
C VAL A 498 -1.07 -16.17 4.19
N GLY A 499 -1.73 -16.59 5.28
CA GLY A 499 -1.54 -16.03 6.62
C GLY A 499 -0.76 -16.96 7.57
N GLY A 500 -0.53 -18.22 7.19
CA GLY A 500 0.16 -19.22 8.02
C GLY A 500 1.39 -19.86 7.34
N SER A 501 2.19 -20.57 8.13
CA SER A 501 3.38 -21.28 7.65
C SER A 501 3.05 -22.64 6.99
N ASN A 502 3.99 -23.23 6.24
CA ASN A 502 3.88 -24.54 5.59
C ASN A 502 2.68 -24.64 4.64
N VAL A 503 2.56 -23.68 3.73
CA VAL A 503 1.44 -23.63 2.78
C VAL A 503 1.93 -24.02 1.38
N LEU A 504 1.21 -24.90 0.71
CA LEU A 504 1.47 -25.32 -0.66
C LEU A 504 0.28 -25.00 -1.55
N ILE A 505 0.50 -24.21 -2.59
CA ILE A 505 -0.47 -23.96 -3.68
C ILE A 505 0.10 -24.58 -4.95
N GLU A 506 -0.60 -25.53 -5.55
CA GLU A 506 -0.07 -26.21 -6.74
C GLU A 506 -1.10 -26.63 -7.80
N ALA A 507 -0.62 -26.74 -9.04
CA ALA A 507 -1.32 -27.34 -10.17
C ALA A 507 -2.68 -26.69 -10.50
N MET A 508 -2.74 -25.35 -10.57
CA MET A 508 -3.96 -24.61 -10.91
C MET A 508 -3.69 -23.31 -11.66
N THR A 509 -4.76 -22.69 -12.17
CA THR A 509 -4.74 -21.32 -12.68
C THR A 509 -5.32 -20.37 -11.64
N VAL A 510 -4.58 -19.31 -11.32
CA VAL A 510 -5.02 -18.18 -10.49
C VAL A 510 -5.25 -16.99 -11.41
N ASP A 511 -6.50 -16.57 -11.56
CA ASP A 511 -6.92 -15.54 -12.50
C ASP A 511 -7.39 -14.29 -11.75
N GLY A 512 -6.60 -13.24 -11.84
CA GLY A 512 -6.90 -11.97 -11.20
C GLY A 512 -7.97 -11.14 -11.90
N ARG A 513 -8.56 -11.60 -13.01
CA ARG A 513 -9.67 -10.93 -13.72
C ARG A 513 -9.47 -9.45 -14.06
N ARG A 514 -8.26 -9.01 -14.41
CA ARG A 514 -7.96 -7.60 -14.75
C ARG A 514 -8.97 -6.96 -15.69
N SER A 515 -9.41 -7.68 -16.74
CA SER A 515 -10.38 -7.17 -17.70
C SER A 515 -11.71 -6.76 -17.08
N ALA A 516 -12.12 -7.40 -15.98
CA ALA A 516 -13.35 -7.10 -15.25
C ALA A 516 -13.28 -5.80 -14.43
N TYR A 517 -12.07 -5.31 -14.10
CA TYR A 517 -11.89 -4.09 -13.29
C TYR A 517 -11.56 -2.85 -14.12
N SER A 518 -11.46 -2.98 -15.45
CA SER A 518 -11.07 -1.92 -16.39
C SER A 518 -11.98 -0.67 -16.41
N VAL A 519 -13.09 -0.69 -15.66
CA VAL A 519 -14.11 0.38 -15.62
C VAL A 519 -14.05 1.27 -14.37
N LEU A 520 -13.11 1.05 -13.44
CA LEU A 520 -12.99 1.84 -12.21
C LEU A 520 -11.71 2.71 -12.23
N PRO A 521 -11.79 3.99 -12.64
CA PRO A 521 -10.64 4.89 -12.64
C PRO A 521 -10.16 5.12 -11.20
N GLY A 522 -8.93 4.69 -10.89
CA GLY A 522 -8.19 5.12 -9.69
C GLY A 522 -8.15 4.19 -8.48
N ALA A 523 -8.80 3.00 -8.48
CA ALA A 523 -8.97 2.22 -7.24
C ALA A 523 -8.41 0.77 -7.23
N VAL A 524 -7.93 0.21 -8.34
CA VAL A 524 -7.59 -1.24 -8.40
C VAL A 524 -6.16 -1.56 -7.89
N ILE A 525 -5.69 -0.88 -6.85
CA ILE A 525 -4.33 -1.05 -6.30
C ILE A 525 -4.23 -2.30 -5.38
N GLY A 526 -5.33 -3.01 -5.10
CA GLY A 526 -5.35 -4.08 -4.09
C GLY A 526 -5.29 -5.54 -4.59
N VAL A 527 -5.59 -5.81 -5.86
CA VAL A 527 -5.82 -7.19 -6.32
C VAL A 527 -4.52 -7.85 -6.77
N ASN A 528 -4.03 -8.77 -5.94
CA ASN A 528 -2.92 -9.67 -6.28
C ASN A 528 -3.45 -11.06 -6.62
N GLY A 529 -2.77 -11.79 -7.50
CA GLY A 529 -3.07 -13.20 -7.75
C GLY A 529 -2.86 -14.01 -6.47
N ILE A 530 -1.62 -14.12 -6.05
CA ILE A 530 -1.24 -14.77 -4.79
C ILE A 530 -0.49 -13.76 -3.93
N ILE A 531 -0.82 -13.70 -2.65
CA ILE A 531 -0.05 -12.95 -1.67
C ILE A 531 0.28 -13.80 -0.44
N SER A 532 1.53 -13.72 -0.01
CA SER A 532 1.95 -14.20 1.30
C SER A 532 2.14 -13.01 2.21
N VAL A 533 1.23 -12.81 3.17
CA VAL A 533 1.32 -11.68 4.12
C VAL A 533 2.07 -12.08 5.39
N ALA A 534 2.13 -13.37 5.69
CA ALA A 534 2.81 -13.94 6.86
C ALA A 534 3.05 -15.44 6.65
N GLY A 535 3.92 -16.03 7.48
CA GLY A 535 4.22 -17.46 7.49
C GLY A 535 5.59 -17.81 6.94
N ALA A 536 6.17 -18.91 7.42
CA ALA A 536 7.37 -19.51 6.89
C ALA A 536 7.01 -20.62 5.88
N ASP A 537 7.90 -20.95 4.93
CA ASP A 537 7.79 -22.15 4.10
C ASP A 537 6.51 -22.19 3.25
N VAL A 538 6.28 -21.13 2.47
CA VAL A 538 5.17 -21.06 1.52
C VAL A 538 5.69 -21.43 0.12
N THR A 539 5.09 -22.44 -0.50
CA THR A 539 5.44 -22.92 -1.83
C THR A 539 4.30 -22.69 -2.82
N VAL A 540 4.62 -22.07 -3.96
CA VAL A 540 3.74 -21.96 -5.13
C VAL A 540 4.40 -22.69 -6.29
N ARG A 541 3.77 -23.73 -6.84
CA ARG A 541 4.39 -24.49 -7.93
C ARG A 541 3.43 -25.02 -8.98
N ASN A 542 3.92 -25.16 -10.21
CA ASN A 542 3.14 -25.69 -11.34
C ASN A 542 1.82 -24.93 -11.55
N CYS A 543 1.83 -23.61 -11.28
CA CYS A 543 0.66 -22.75 -11.37
C CYS A 543 0.75 -21.80 -12.58
N VAL A 544 -0.40 -21.39 -13.11
CA VAL A 544 -0.51 -20.25 -14.02
C VAL A 544 -1.16 -19.10 -13.25
N VAL A 545 -0.41 -18.05 -12.95
CA VAL A 545 -0.95 -16.85 -12.31
C VAL A 545 -1.09 -15.79 -13.39
N ARG A 546 -2.30 -15.34 -13.66
CA ARG A 546 -2.55 -14.40 -14.75
C ARG A 546 -3.47 -13.26 -14.39
N ASP A 547 -3.32 -12.16 -15.12
CA ASP A 547 -4.30 -11.06 -15.16
C ASP A 547 -4.62 -10.49 -13.78
N ALA A 548 -3.66 -10.47 -12.86
CA ALA A 548 -3.78 -9.69 -11.63
C ALA A 548 -3.55 -8.20 -11.94
N PRO A 549 -4.41 -7.29 -11.43
CA PRO A 549 -4.24 -5.85 -11.61
C PRO A 549 -2.95 -5.30 -10.98
N ASN A 550 -2.63 -5.71 -9.75
CA ASN A 550 -1.44 -5.23 -9.04
C ASN A 550 -0.26 -6.18 -9.25
N ASN A 551 -0.17 -7.28 -8.49
CA ASN A 551 0.92 -8.24 -8.60
C ASN A 551 0.45 -9.64 -8.98
N GLY A 552 1.24 -10.36 -9.78
CA GLY A 552 1.05 -11.78 -9.98
C GLY A 552 1.21 -12.52 -8.66
N VAL A 553 2.43 -12.51 -8.12
CA VAL A 553 2.78 -13.06 -6.80
C VAL A 553 3.44 -11.98 -5.96
N LEU A 554 2.89 -11.71 -4.77
CA LEU A 554 3.42 -10.78 -3.78
C LEU A 554 3.87 -11.52 -2.52
N VAL A 555 5.14 -11.42 -2.18
CA VAL A 555 5.70 -11.89 -0.90
C VAL A 555 5.89 -10.68 -0.01
N GLY A 556 5.06 -10.60 1.03
CA GLY A 556 5.13 -9.57 2.05
C GLY A 556 6.33 -9.76 2.98
N VAL A 557 6.47 -8.80 3.89
CA VAL A 557 7.57 -8.74 4.85
C VAL A 557 7.59 -9.94 5.79
N SER A 558 8.79 -10.41 6.14
CA SER A 558 9.02 -11.46 7.16
C SER A 558 8.48 -12.86 6.82
N VAL A 559 8.51 -13.25 5.55
CA VAL A 559 8.13 -14.60 5.08
C VAL A 559 9.41 -15.40 4.74
N PRO A 560 10.05 -16.11 5.68
CA PRO A 560 11.23 -16.91 5.37
C PRO A 560 10.87 -18.18 4.59
N GLY A 561 11.78 -18.65 3.72
CA GLY A 561 11.61 -19.94 3.03
C GLY A 561 10.53 -19.96 1.94
N PHE A 562 10.24 -18.80 1.33
CA PHE A 562 9.28 -18.73 0.23
C PHE A 562 9.84 -19.37 -1.04
N LEU A 563 9.07 -20.24 -1.70
CA LEU A 563 9.47 -20.92 -2.94
C LEU A 563 8.41 -20.70 -4.04
N ILE A 564 8.82 -20.16 -5.19
CA ILE A 564 8.05 -20.19 -6.43
C ILE A 564 8.80 -21.00 -7.48
N GLU A 565 8.18 -22.05 -8.00
CA GLU A 565 8.81 -22.84 -9.06
C GLU A 565 7.87 -23.31 -10.16
N ASN A 566 8.39 -23.44 -11.38
CA ASN A 566 7.68 -24.01 -12.52
C ASN A 566 6.31 -23.34 -12.78
N CYS A 567 6.22 -22.03 -12.53
CA CYS A 567 5.00 -21.26 -12.74
C CYS A 567 5.07 -20.41 -14.02
N VAL A 568 3.91 -20.11 -14.59
CA VAL A 568 3.75 -19.05 -15.59
C VAL A 568 3.07 -17.88 -14.91
N VAL A 569 3.72 -16.73 -14.85
CA VAL A 569 3.19 -15.50 -14.25
C VAL A 569 3.04 -14.45 -15.34
N GLU A 570 1.82 -14.22 -15.80
CA GLU A 570 1.56 -13.41 -17.00
C GLU A 570 0.49 -12.35 -16.84
N ASN A 571 0.56 -11.29 -17.64
CA ASN A 571 -0.52 -10.31 -17.76
C ASN A 571 -0.92 -10.18 -19.23
N SER A 572 -2.17 -10.49 -19.58
CA SER A 572 -2.65 -10.53 -20.97
C SER A 572 -2.99 -9.15 -21.53
N ALA A 573 -3.24 -8.16 -20.68
CA ALA A 573 -3.64 -6.80 -21.09
C ALA A 573 -2.54 -6.01 -21.82
N THR A 574 -1.32 -6.53 -21.92
CA THR A 574 -0.16 -5.81 -22.50
C THR A 574 0.43 -6.49 -23.73
N ASN A 575 0.03 -7.72 -24.04
CA ASN A 575 0.72 -8.54 -25.05
C ASN A 575 0.50 -8.11 -26.51
N ASN A 576 -0.42 -7.18 -26.81
CA ASN A 576 -0.75 -6.78 -28.20
C ASN A 576 -1.14 -5.30 -28.40
N VAL A 577 -0.97 -4.41 -27.41
CA VAL A 577 -1.33 -3.00 -27.54
C VAL A 577 -0.07 -2.12 -27.34
N PRO A 578 0.53 -1.58 -28.42
CA PRO A 578 1.70 -0.70 -28.33
C PRO A 578 1.49 0.57 -27.47
N GLN A 579 0.24 0.92 -27.15
CA GLN A 579 -0.12 2.15 -26.44
C GLN A 579 -0.42 1.99 -24.94
N GLY A 580 -0.12 0.83 -24.34
CA GLY A 580 -0.40 0.57 -22.93
C GLY A 580 -1.90 0.49 -22.65
N THR A 581 -2.33 -0.46 -21.82
CA THR A 581 -3.72 -0.48 -21.37
C THR A 581 -3.84 0.46 -20.17
N PRO A 582 -4.75 1.45 -20.16
CA PRO A 582 -4.94 2.33 -19.03
C PRO A 582 -5.09 1.56 -17.70
N GLY A 583 -4.23 1.86 -16.73
CA GLY A 583 -4.23 1.26 -15.38
C GLY A 583 -2.84 0.80 -14.95
N GLY A 584 -2.54 0.91 -13.65
CA GLY A 584 -1.24 0.50 -13.09
C GLY A 584 -0.87 -0.92 -13.51
N HIS A 585 0.31 -1.11 -14.08
CA HIS A 585 0.92 -2.42 -14.26
C HIS A 585 1.90 -2.60 -13.10
N GLY A 586 1.54 -3.42 -12.10
CA GLY A 586 2.47 -3.72 -11.02
C GLY A 586 3.48 -4.79 -11.44
N TYR A 587 3.74 -5.74 -10.56
CA TYR A 587 4.91 -6.62 -10.64
C TYR A 587 4.51 -8.07 -10.93
N GLY A 588 5.31 -8.80 -11.71
CA GLY A 588 5.10 -10.23 -11.94
C GLY A 588 5.26 -11.02 -10.64
N ILE A 589 6.50 -11.10 -10.16
CA ILE A 589 6.86 -11.68 -8.86
C ILE A 589 7.56 -10.60 -8.05
N PHE A 590 7.00 -10.24 -6.90
CA PHE A 590 7.53 -9.21 -6.03
C PHE A 590 7.77 -9.75 -4.64
N CYS A 591 8.98 -9.60 -4.13
CA CYS A 591 9.35 -10.01 -2.78
C CYS A 591 9.88 -8.81 -2.01
N ALA A 592 9.29 -8.48 -0.86
CA ALA A 592 9.80 -7.45 0.05
C ALA A 592 9.99 -8.01 1.46
N GLY A 593 11.14 -7.77 2.08
CA GLY A 593 11.40 -8.17 3.47
C GLY A 593 11.48 -9.68 3.74
N SER A 594 11.58 -10.53 2.72
CA SER A 594 11.66 -11.99 2.85
C SER A 594 13.11 -12.47 2.97
N ALA A 595 13.38 -13.35 3.93
CA ALA A 595 14.68 -14.00 4.06
C ALA A 595 14.72 -15.30 3.24
N SER A 596 15.73 -15.43 2.39
CA SER A 596 15.99 -16.59 1.53
C SER A 596 14.82 -17.00 0.60
N PRO A 597 14.14 -16.07 -0.11
CA PRO A 597 13.16 -16.48 -1.11
C PRO A 597 13.84 -17.20 -2.28
N VAL A 598 13.22 -18.24 -2.81
CA VAL A 598 13.66 -18.99 -3.99
C VAL A 598 12.64 -18.82 -5.12
N ILE A 599 13.07 -18.22 -6.22
CA ILE A 599 12.26 -17.99 -7.43
C ILE A 599 12.96 -18.71 -8.57
N ARG A 600 12.42 -19.85 -9.02
CA ARG A 600 13.10 -20.66 -10.03
C ARG A 600 12.25 -21.23 -11.14
N SER A 601 12.85 -21.36 -12.34
CA SER A 601 12.22 -22.08 -13.46
C SER A 601 10.83 -21.55 -13.83
N ASN A 602 10.59 -20.25 -13.66
CA ASN A 602 9.32 -19.61 -13.99
C ASN A 602 9.38 -18.93 -15.36
N VAL A 603 8.22 -18.72 -15.98
CA VAL A 603 8.06 -17.83 -17.14
C VAL A 603 7.28 -16.59 -16.68
N VAL A 604 7.88 -15.40 -16.79
CA VAL A 604 7.28 -14.14 -16.33
C VAL A 604 7.18 -13.14 -17.48
N ARG A 605 5.98 -12.68 -17.82
CA ARG A 605 5.72 -11.82 -18.99
C ARG A 605 4.56 -10.84 -18.83
N GLY A 606 4.59 -9.73 -19.57
CA GLY A 606 3.49 -8.76 -19.65
C GLY A 606 3.39 -7.79 -18.45
N TRP A 607 4.37 -7.77 -17.55
CA TRP A 607 4.37 -6.90 -16.35
C TRP A 607 5.19 -5.63 -16.56
N ALA A 608 5.00 -4.60 -15.73
CA ALA A 608 5.91 -3.44 -15.73
C ALA A 608 7.33 -3.89 -15.37
N GLN A 609 7.42 -4.79 -14.41
CA GLN A 609 8.65 -5.43 -13.96
C GLN A 609 8.36 -6.91 -13.69
N GLY A 610 9.25 -7.77 -14.17
CA GLY A 610 9.09 -9.21 -14.09
C GLY A 610 9.34 -9.72 -12.68
N VAL A 611 10.55 -9.51 -12.14
CA VAL A 611 10.94 -9.98 -10.80
C VAL A 611 11.56 -8.85 -9.99
N GLY A 612 11.07 -8.62 -8.78
CA GLY A 612 11.62 -7.63 -7.85
C GLY A 612 11.99 -8.26 -6.50
N LEU A 613 13.24 -8.09 -6.08
CA LEU A 613 13.68 -8.28 -4.70
C LEU A 613 13.85 -6.91 -4.06
N TRP A 614 13.00 -6.60 -3.11
CA TRP A 614 12.80 -5.26 -2.57
C TRP A 614 13.27 -5.18 -1.10
N PRO A 615 13.18 -4.00 -0.45
CA PRO A 615 13.88 -3.73 0.80
C PRO A 615 13.68 -4.81 1.87
N GLY A 616 14.79 -5.22 2.49
CA GLY A 616 14.82 -6.28 3.51
C GLY A 616 14.93 -7.72 2.98
N VAL A 617 14.91 -7.94 1.65
CA VAL A 617 15.23 -9.27 1.10
C VAL A 617 16.71 -9.60 1.26
N THR A 618 17.00 -10.78 1.82
CA THR A 618 18.38 -11.27 2.00
C THR A 618 18.53 -12.72 1.58
N ASN A 619 19.70 -13.09 1.04
CA ASN A 619 20.00 -14.46 0.61
C ASN A 619 19.00 -15.05 -0.39
N GLY A 620 18.32 -14.20 -1.17
CA GLY A 620 17.38 -14.64 -2.20
C GLY A 620 18.08 -15.36 -3.34
N LEU A 621 17.40 -16.34 -3.93
CA LEU A 621 17.86 -17.07 -5.11
C LEU A 621 16.85 -16.88 -6.25
N VAL A 622 17.30 -16.26 -7.35
CA VAL A 622 16.52 -16.12 -8.58
C VAL A 622 17.23 -16.89 -9.69
N GLU A 623 16.71 -18.05 -10.08
CA GLU A 623 17.41 -18.94 -11.02
C GLU A 623 16.58 -19.54 -12.15
N ASN A 624 17.18 -19.72 -13.33
CA ASN A 624 16.58 -20.43 -14.46
C ASN A 624 15.21 -19.87 -14.91
N ASN A 625 14.91 -18.60 -14.63
CA ASN A 625 13.65 -17.98 -15.04
C ASN A 625 13.75 -17.44 -16.47
N GLN A 626 12.62 -17.43 -17.18
CA GLN A 626 12.44 -16.74 -18.45
C GLN A 626 11.60 -15.48 -18.22
N ILE A 627 12.27 -14.32 -18.19
CA ILE A 627 11.67 -13.03 -17.90
C ILE A 627 11.62 -12.27 -19.22
N VAL A 628 10.50 -12.38 -19.93
CA VAL A 628 10.38 -12.04 -21.35
C VAL A 628 9.17 -11.15 -21.61
N ASN A 629 9.25 -10.25 -22.59
CA ASN A 629 8.12 -9.41 -23.03
C ASN A 629 7.45 -8.63 -21.87
N ASN A 630 8.26 -8.04 -20.99
CA ASN A 630 7.78 -7.15 -19.93
C ASN A 630 7.79 -5.69 -20.40
N PHE A 631 6.77 -4.94 -20.03
CA PHE A 631 6.45 -3.64 -20.61
C PHE A 631 7.39 -2.51 -20.18
N GLY A 632 7.83 -2.52 -18.91
CA GLY A 632 8.79 -1.54 -18.43
C GLY A 632 8.20 -0.23 -17.97
N PHE A 633 6.87 -0.10 -17.85
CA PHE A 633 6.24 1.10 -17.32
C PHE A 633 5.11 0.76 -16.36
N ILE A 634 5.05 1.46 -15.22
CA ILE A 634 3.95 1.29 -14.24
C ILE A 634 2.67 1.92 -14.77
N ASP A 635 2.78 3.02 -15.50
CA ASP A 635 1.65 3.79 -15.99
C ASP A 635 1.47 3.67 -17.50
N ALA A 636 0.24 3.90 -17.96
CA ALA A 636 -0.09 3.89 -19.39
C ALA A 636 0.42 5.12 -20.14
N ALA A 637 0.88 6.17 -19.44
CA ALA A 637 1.47 7.36 -20.03
C ALA A 637 2.97 7.19 -20.34
N HIS A 638 3.55 6.04 -19.97
CA HIS A 638 4.96 5.71 -20.06
C HIS A 638 5.86 6.72 -19.33
N THR A 639 5.39 7.27 -18.20
CA THR A 639 6.15 8.29 -17.45
C THR A 639 7.06 7.70 -16.38
N SER A 640 6.73 6.53 -15.82
CA SER A 640 7.55 5.83 -14.83
C SER A 640 8.07 4.52 -15.39
N THR A 641 9.31 4.54 -15.85
CA THR A 641 10.04 3.36 -16.32
C THR A 641 10.35 2.38 -15.18
N ARG A 642 10.51 1.10 -15.53
CA ARG A 642 10.95 0.00 -14.67
C ARG A 642 11.88 -0.94 -15.41
N SER A 643 12.67 -1.67 -14.64
CA SER A 643 13.53 -2.76 -15.08
C SER A 643 12.76 -4.10 -15.14
N ALA A 644 13.28 -5.06 -15.91
CA ALA A 644 12.70 -6.41 -15.95
C ALA A 644 12.97 -7.16 -14.64
N CYS A 645 14.17 -6.99 -14.09
CA CYS A 645 14.60 -7.51 -12.81
C CYS A 645 15.17 -6.38 -11.96
N GLU A 646 14.80 -6.35 -10.69
CA GLU A 646 15.32 -5.35 -9.74
C GLU A 646 15.76 -6.01 -8.44
N ASP A 647 16.93 -5.63 -7.95
CA ASP A 647 17.42 -5.86 -6.60
C ASP A 647 17.53 -4.48 -5.92
N TYR A 648 16.64 -4.17 -4.98
CA TYR A 648 16.46 -2.85 -4.39
C TYR A 648 16.38 -2.88 -2.87
N GLY A 649 17.36 -2.27 -2.19
CA GLY A 649 17.47 -2.30 -0.74
C GLY A 649 16.82 -1.12 0.01
N ALA A 650 16.65 0.04 -0.65
CA ALA A 650 16.04 1.26 -0.11
C ALA A 650 16.41 1.64 1.35
N GLY A 651 17.69 1.54 1.72
CA GLY A 651 18.16 1.91 3.06
C GLY A 651 17.73 0.97 4.19
N VAL A 652 17.11 -0.17 3.86
CA VAL A 652 16.80 -1.23 4.82
C VAL A 652 18.00 -2.16 4.91
N VAL A 653 18.67 -2.14 6.06
CA VAL A 653 19.72 -3.11 6.40
C VAL A 653 19.12 -4.16 7.34
N PRO A 654 19.29 -5.46 7.08
CA PRO A 654 20.03 -6.06 5.96
C PRO A 654 19.18 -6.23 4.69
N HIS A 655 19.73 -5.88 3.53
CA HIS A 655 19.26 -6.28 2.20
C HIS A 655 20.48 -6.67 1.35
N GLY A 656 20.38 -7.74 0.56
CA GLY A 656 21.47 -8.21 -0.31
C GLY A 656 21.87 -9.67 -0.10
N TRP A 657 23.08 -10.03 -0.52
CA TRP A 657 23.55 -11.41 -0.68
C TRP A 657 22.63 -12.24 -1.58
N ASN A 658 21.92 -11.57 -2.49
CA ASN A 658 20.99 -12.21 -3.40
C ASN A 658 21.78 -12.80 -4.58
N LEU A 659 21.40 -13.99 -5.03
CA LEU A 659 22.02 -14.68 -6.17
C LEU A 659 21.03 -14.77 -7.33
N TRP A 660 21.37 -14.09 -8.42
CA TRP A 660 20.64 -14.15 -9.69
C TRP A 660 21.44 -14.98 -10.67
N ARG A 661 20.99 -16.18 -11.04
CA ARG A 661 21.77 -17.04 -11.92
C ARG A 661 21.00 -17.71 -13.06
N SER A 662 21.64 -17.83 -14.22
CA SER A 662 21.12 -18.61 -15.34
C SER A 662 19.72 -18.17 -15.80
N ASN A 663 19.34 -16.91 -15.59
CA ASN A 663 18.07 -16.39 -16.07
C ASN A 663 18.21 -15.93 -17.53
N LEU A 664 17.15 -16.11 -18.31
CA LEU A 664 16.96 -15.41 -19.58
C LEU A 664 16.15 -14.15 -19.30
N VAL A 665 16.77 -12.99 -19.49
CA VAL A 665 16.09 -11.68 -19.40
C VAL A 665 16.06 -11.08 -20.79
N ASP A 666 14.85 -11.00 -21.34
CA ASP A 666 14.56 -10.53 -22.68
C ASP A 666 13.45 -9.49 -22.59
N GLY A 667 13.82 -8.35 -22.02
CA GLY A 667 12.87 -7.36 -21.52
C GLY A 667 12.90 -6.12 -22.36
N SER A 668 11.74 -5.73 -22.91
CA SER A 668 11.49 -4.41 -23.51
C SER A 668 11.47 -3.24 -22.50
N THR A 669 11.91 -3.50 -21.28
CA THR A 669 11.95 -2.64 -20.10
C THR A 669 13.12 -1.66 -20.13
N ALA A 670 13.13 -0.63 -19.29
CA ALA A 670 14.23 0.34 -19.25
C ALA A 670 15.58 -0.29 -18.90
N SER A 671 15.60 -1.36 -18.09
CA SER A 671 16.81 -2.16 -17.90
C SER A 671 16.52 -3.66 -17.86
N CYS A 672 17.49 -4.51 -18.21
CA CYS A 672 17.33 -5.95 -17.95
C CYS A 672 17.50 -6.23 -16.45
N LEU A 673 18.62 -5.81 -15.87
CA LEU A 673 18.91 -5.91 -14.43
C LEU A 673 19.15 -4.51 -13.85
N GLU A 674 18.40 -4.16 -12.82
CA GLU A 674 18.63 -2.98 -12.01
C GLU A 674 19.06 -3.40 -10.61
N ILE A 675 20.24 -2.94 -10.22
CA ILE A 675 20.87 -3.16 -8.92
C ILE A 675 20.84 -1.80 -8.24
N ALA A 676 19.67 -1.49 -7.69
CA ALA A 676 19.32 -0.18 -7.17
C ALA A 676 19.91 0.02 -5.77
N GLN A 677 19.52 1.11 -5.10
CA GLN A 677 20.23 1.62 -3.94
C GLN A 677 20.14 0.67 -2.72
N GLY A 678 21.25 0.52 -2.00
CA GLY A 678 21.33 -0.23 -0.74
C GLY A 678 21.51 -1.75 -0.91
N VAL A 679 22.10 -2.21 -2.01
CA VAL A 679 22.38 -3.63 -2.25
C VAL A 679 23.79 -4.00 -1.79
N TYR A 680 23.90 -5.05 -0.96
CA TYR A 680 25.16 -5.50 -0.36
C TYR A 680 25.48 -6.94 -0.76
N GLY A 681 26.63 -7.21 -1.40
CA GLY A 681 27.12 -8.57 -1.63
C GLY A 681 26.32 -9.43 -2.63
N SER A 682 25.38 -8.84 -3.38
CA SER A 682 24.58 -9.57 -4.38
C SER A 682 25.42 -9.96 -5.60
N ARG A 683 25.06 -11.09 -6.23
CA ARG A 683 25.78 -11.69 -7.36
C ARG A 683 24.84 -12.01 -8.51
N PHE A 684 25.27 -11.70 -9.73
CA PHE A 684 24.53 -11.87 -10.98
C PHE A 684 25.37 -12.71 -11.95
N VAL A 685 25.08 -14.00 -12.02
CA VAL A 685 25.98 -15.02 -12.58
C VAL A 685 25.37 -15.80 -13.74
N GLY A 686 25.99 -15.79 -14.92
CA GLY A 686 25.58 -16.69 -16.00
C GLY A 686 24.22 -16.40 -16.62
N ASN A 687 23.71 -15.17 -16.51
CA ASN A 687 22.44 -14.77 -17.11
C ASN A 687 22.62 -14.44 -18.60
N THR A 688 21.55 -14.58 -19.38
CA THR A 688 21.47 -14.08 -20.76
C THR A 688 20.58 -12.85 -20.80
N LEU A 689 21.16 -11.70 -21.12
CA LEU A 689 20.49 -10.39 -21.15
C LEU A 689 20.42 -9.90 -22.59
N ARG A 690 19.23 -9.56 -23.08
CA ARG A 690 19.09 -9.02 -24.44
C ARG A 690 17.95 -8.03 -24.57
N ARG A 691 18.08 -7.15 -25.57
CA ARG A 691 17.04 -6.20 -26.02
C ARG A 691 16.43 -5.31 -24.93
N PRO A 692 17.21 -4.64 -24.06
CA PRO A 692 16.66 -3.62 -23.17
C PRO A 692 16.08 -2.46 -23.98
N GLY A 693 15.23 -1.68 -23.33
CA GLY A 693 14.78 -0.38 -23.80
C GLY A 693 13.92 -0.40 -25.06
N GLN A 694 13.32 -1.55 -25.43
CA GLN A 694 12.55 -1.61 -26.69
C GLN A 694 11.37 -0.63 -26.74
N ILE A 695 10.84 -0.23 -25.58
CA ILE A 695 9.70 0.68 -25.49
C ILE A 695 10.14 2.08 -24.99
N SER A 696 11.24 2.18 -24.21
CA SER A 696 11.69 3.44 -23.61
C SER A 696 12.71 4.24 -24.45
N ASP A 697 13.13 3.74 -25.61
CA ASP A 697 14.19 4.30 -26.50
C ASP A 697 15.58 4.50 -25.84
N TYR A 698 15.68 4.21 -24.55
CA TYR A 698 16.89 4.17 -23.75
C TYR A 698 16.82 2.95 -22.84
N GLY A 699 17.92 2.22 -22.68
CA GLY A 699 17.97 1.20 -21.66
C GLY A 699 19.32 0.60 -21.34
N ASN A 700 19.53 0.27 -20.07
CA ASN A 700 20.75 -0.37 -19.60
C ASN A 700 20.54 -1.88 -19.56
N HIS A 701 21.47 -2.69 -20.05
CA HIS A 701 21.42 -4.12 -19.76
C HIS A 701 21.56 -4.37 -18.27
N VAL A 702 22.52 -3.69 -17.65
CA VAL A 702 22.74 -3.73 -16.20
C VAL A 702 22.94 -2.30 -15.72
N ASP A 703 22.23 -1.94 -14.66
CA ASP A 703 22.38 -0.65 -14.00
C ASP A 703 22.72 -0.87 -12.52
N VAL A 704 23.91 -0.46 -12.10
CA VAL A 704 24.33 -0.50 -10.69
C VAL A 704 24.36 0.92 -10.16
N THR A 705 23.33 1.31 -9.41
CA THR A 705 23.18 2.70 -8.96
C THR A 705 22.96 2.80 -7.46
N GLY A 706 23.91 3.45 -6.77
CA GLY A 706 23.83 3.77 -5.33
C GLY A 706 23.44 5.23 -5.06
N GLY A 707 22.69 5.49 -3.99
CA GLY A 707 22.22 6.83 -3.59
C GLY A 707 22.82 7.29 -2.27
N SER A 708 22.72 8.60 -1.97
CA SER A 708 23.16 9.16 -0.68
C SER A 708 22.46 8.46 0.49
N GLY A 709 23.25 7.86 1.41
CA GLY A 709 22.74 7.05 2.52
C GLY A 709 22.30 5.63 2.15
N GLN A 710 22.44 5.23 0.89
CA GLN A 710 22.01 3.94 0.35
C GLN A 710 23.03 3.43 -0.68
N THR A 711 24.25 3.17 -0.22
CA THR A 711 25.38 2.74 -1.05
C THR A 711 25.18 1.30 -1.54
N ASN A 712 25.62 1.02 -2.76
CA ASN A 712 25.80 -0.36 -3.22
C ASN A 712 27.23 -0.80 -2.90
N LEU A 713 27.38 -2.02 -2.40
CA LEU A 713 28.66 -2.54 -1.94
C LEU A 713 28.84 -3.99 -2.32
N ASP A 714 30.03 -4.35 -2.82
CA ASP A 714 30.44 -5.73 -3.11
C ASP A 714 29.53 -6.45 -4.14
N VAL A 715 29.08 -5.73 -5.17
CA VAL A 715 28.25 -6.28 -6.26
C VAL A 715 29.12 -7.03 -7.26
N VAL A 716 28.73 -8.26 -7.63
CA VAL A 716 29.45 -9.07 -8.63
C VAL A 716 28.55 -9.40 -9.82
N VAL A 717 28.99 -9.07 -11.02
CA VAL A 717 28.34 -9.41 -12.29
C VAL A 717 29.29 -10.25 -13.13
N GLU A 718 29.04 -11.56 -13.19
CA GLU A 718 30.00 -12.54 -13.70
C GLU A 718 29.41 -13.52 -14.72
N GLY A 719 30.15 -13.82 -15.79
CA GLY A 719 29.80 -14.94 -16.68
C GLY A 719 28.54 -14.73 -17.52
N ASN A 720 28.01 -13.51 -17.62
CA ASN A 720 26.76 -13.23 -18.31
C ASN A 720 26.98 -13.08 -19.82
N MET A 721 25.97 -13.44 -20.61
CA MET A 721 25.91 -13.15 -22.05
C MET A 721 25.01 -11.94 -22.28
N ILE A 722 25.56 -10.85 -22.79
CA ILE A 722 24.90 -9.55 -22.92
C ILE A 722 24.87 -9.16 -24.40
N ILE A 723 23.67 -9.11 -24.96
CA ILE A 723 23.43 -9.03 -26.41
C ILE A 723 22.60 -7.78 -26.71
N SER A 724 23.22 -6.80 -27.37
CA SER A 724 22.50 -5.66 -27.94
C SER A 724 22.08 -5.97 -29.38
N ASP A 725 20.96 -5.39 -29.83
CA ASP A 725 20.56 -5.43 -31.24
C ASP A 725 21.27 -4.36 -32.08
N GLY A 726 22.05 -3.48 -31.44
CA GLY A 726 22.82 -2.44 -32.09
C GLY A 726 21.98 -1.32 -32.68
N LEU A 727 20.66 -1.30 -32.42
CA LEU A 727 19.74 -0.28 -32.91
C LEU A 727 19.62 0.89 -31.93
N ARG A 728 20.01 0.71 -30.66
CA ARG A 728 19.87 1.70 -29.59
C ARG A 728 21.17 1.90 -28.82
N ALA A 729 21.17 2.96 -28.02
CA ALA A 729 22.23 3.27 -27.08
C ALA A 729 22.09 2.46 -25.79
N ASP A 730 22.40 1.17 -25.90
CA ASP A 730 22.38 0.26 -24.77
C ASP A 730 23.71 0.31 -24.01
N THR A 731 23.66 0.27 -22.68
CA THR A 731 24.88 0.32 -21.85
C THR A 731 24.83 -0.63 -20.66
N PHE A 732 25.98 -0.85 -20.04
CA PHE A 732 26.17 -1.37 -18.69
C PHE A 732 26.63 -0.20 -17.84
N ALA A 733 25.79 0.28 -16.94
CA ALA A 733 26.05 1.46 -16.15
C ALA A 733 26.43 1.10 -14.71
N VAL A 734 27.46 1.78 -14.19
CA VAL A 734 27.80 1.80 -12.76
C VAL A 734 27.89 3.26 -12.33
N ASN A 735 26.93 3.70 -11.51
CA ASN A 735 26.71 5.10 -11.18
C ASN A 735 26.47 5.33 -9.69
N GLY A 736 26.59 6.60 -9.28
CA GLY A 736 26.34 7.01 -7.91
C GLY A 736 27.30 6.39 -6.91
N LEU A 737 26.82 6.16 -5.68
CA LEU A 737 27.62 5.58 -4.59
C LEU A 737 27.69 4.04 -4.69
N ALA A 738 28.36 3.54 -5.73
CA ALA A 738 28.61 2.12 -5.97
C ALA A 738 30.08 1.77 -5.69
N TYR A 739 30.30 0.87 -4.73
CA TYR A 739 31.62 0.49 -4.24
C TYR A 739 31.91 -1.00 -4.49
N ASN A 740 33.16 -1.32 -4.83
CA ASN A 740 33.66 -2.68 -5.01
C ASN A 740 32.85 -3.50 -6.02
N THR A 741 32.48 -2.90 -7.15
CA THR A 741 31.74 -3.61 -8.21
C THR A 741 32.71 -4.43 -9.07
N ILE A 742 32.45 -5.73 -9.21
CA ILE A 742 33.26 -6.64 -10.03
C ILE A 742 32.47 -7.06 -11.28
N ILE A 743 32.98 -6.76 -12.45
CA ILE A 743 32.43 -7.13 -13.76
C ILE A 743 33.43 -8.09 -14.41
N SER A 744 33.12 -9.39 -14.45
CA SER A 744 34.09 -10.40 -14.89
C SER A 744 33.55 -11.50 -15.77
N ASN A 745 34.39 -12.03 -16.66
CA ASN A 745 34.05 -13.20 -17.48
C ASN A 745 32.76 -13.05 -18.33
N ASN A 746 32.29 -11.83 -18.59
CA ASN A 746 31.07 -11.59 -19.37
C ASN A 746 31.40 -11.55 -20.87
N ILE A 747 30.39 -11.86 -21.69
CA ILE A 747 30.44 -11.75 -23.15
C ILE A 747 29.49 -10.65 -23.58
N PHE A 748 30.02 -9.63 -24.24
CA PHE A 748 29.28 -8.50 -24.79
C PHE A 748 29.30 -8.53 -26.31
N THR A 749 28.14 -8.45 -26.95
CA THR A 749 28.04 -8.48 -28.41
C THR A 749 26.94 -7.57 -28.98
N GLY A 750 27.18 -7.00 -30.16
CA GLY A 750 26.17 -6.26 -30.94
C GLY A 750 26.00 -4.78 -30.59
N PHE A 751 26.90 -4.17 -29.81
CA PHE A 751 26.77 -2.79 -29.34
C PHE A 751 27.27 -1.76 -30.37
N THR A 752 26.54 -1.60 -31.47
CA THR A 752 26.97 -0.72 -32.59
C THR A 752 26.47 0.72 -32.49
N ASN A 753 25.35 0.99 -31.81
CA ASN A 753 24.72 2.31 -31.75
C ASN A 753 24.77 2.97 -30.35
N VAL A 754 25.96 3.05 -29.77
CA VAL A 754 26.17 3.87 -28.56
C VAL A 754 26.23 5.35 -28.97
N VAL A 755 25.43 6.19 -28.29
CA VAL A 755 25.48 7.66 -28.47
C VAL A 755 26.94 8.08 -28.26
N ASN A 756 27.45 8.94 -29.14
CA ASN A 756 28.79 9.51 -29.00
C ASN A 756 28.90 10.05 -27.56
N SER A 757 29.78 9.45 -26.74
CA SER A 757 29.99 9.70 -25.30
C SER A 757 29.47 8.67 -24.28
N VAL A 758 28.84 7.54 -24.62
CA VAL A 758 28.52 6.53 -23.59
C VAL A 758 29.23 5.22 -23.91
N GLY A 759 30.16 4.80 -23.05
CA GLY A 759 30.86 3.53 -23.19
C GLY A 759 29.89 2.36 -22.99
N LEU A 760 30.20 1.19 -23.55
CA LEU A 760 29.40 -0.02 -23.28
C LEU A 760 29.40 -0.35 -21.80
N ILE A 761 30.57 -0.35 -21.14
CA ILE A 761 30.62 -0.21 -19.68
C ILE A 761 30.89 1.26 -19.37
N PHE A 762 29.97 1.91 -18.67
CA PHE A 762 30.07 3.32 -18.28
C PHE A 762 30.17 3.45 -16.76
N LEU A 763 31.27 4.02 -16.27
CA LEU A 763 31.49 4.29 -14.85
C LEU A 763 31.36 5.78 -14.57
N GLY A 764 30.46 6.18 -13.66
CA GLY A 764 30.51 7.49 -13.01
C GLY A 764 29.74 8.62 -13.70
N ALA A 765 28.44 8.46 -14.02
CA ALA A 765 27.58 9.60 -14.36
C ALA A 765 27.50 10.66 -13.24
N THR A 766 27.77 10.24 -12.01
CA THR A 766 27.66 11.01 -10.79
C THR A 766 28.78 10.61 -9.82
N VAL A 767 29.17 11.54 -8.94
CA VAL A 767 30.17 11.33 -7.89
C VAL A 767 29.87 10.09 -7.04
N GLY A 768 30.87 9.21 -6.88
CA GLY A 768 30.77 8.12 -5.91
C GLY A 768 31.22 6.73 -6.31
N VAL A 769 31.62 6.47 -7.56
CA VAL A 769 32.00 5.12 -7.97
C VAL A 769 33.42 4.81 -7.50
N ARG A 770 33.63 3.73 -6.74
CA ARG A 770 34.96 3.33 -6.22
C ARG A 770 35.23 1.84 -6.31
N GLY A 771 36.49 1.46 -6.54
CA GLY A 771 36.91 0.06 -6.46
C GLY A 771 36.32 -0.83 -7.55
N THR A 772 36.05 -0.30 -8.75
CA THR A 772 35.42 -1.09 -9.83
C THR A 772 36.46 -1.92 -10.58
N VAL A 773 36.22 -3.23 -10.71
CA VAL A 773 37.10 -4.17 -11.40
C VAL A 773 36.42 -4.74 -12.63
N ILE A 774 36.98 -4.50 -13.82
CA ILE A 774 36.52 -5.01 -15.10
C ILE A 774 37.57 -5.99 -15.63
N VAL A 775 37.32 -7.30 -15.50
CA VAL A 775 38.35 -8.33 -15.74
C VAL A 775 37.89 -9.51 -16.58
N SER A 776 38.73 -9.95 -17.52
CA SER A 776 38.50 -11.16 -18.33
C SER A 776 37.18 -11.16 -19.12
N ASN A 777 36.65 -10.00 -19.50
CA ASN A 777 35.46 -9.91 -20.34
C ASN A 777 35.83 -9.99 -21.83
N THR A 778 34.89 -10.45 -22.65
CA THR A 778 35.00 -10.48 -24.11
C THR A 778 34.00 -9.50 -24.72
N PHE A 779 34.49 -8.63 -25.59
CA PHE A 779 33.69 -7.65 -26.34
C PHE A 779 33.86 -7.93 -27.83
N THR A 780 32.76 -8.16 -28.54
CA THR A 780 32.77 -8.44 -29.99
C THR A 780 31.77 -7.55 -30.71
N GLY A 781 32.22 -6.81 -31.72
CA GLY A 781 31.34 -5.96 -32.52
C GLY A 781 30.75 -4.79 -31.73
N CYS A 782 31.49 -4.28 -30.74
CA CYS A 782 31.11 -3.08 -29.98
C CYS A 782 31.74 -1.84 -30.61
N ARG A 783 31.10 -0.68 -30.47
CA ARG A 783 31.70 0.60 -30.83
C ARG A 783 32.61 1.10 -29.69
N PHE A 784 32.07 1.34 -28.49
CA PHE A 784 32.87 1.73 -27.32
C PHE A 784 32.94 0.57 -26.32
N GLY A 785 34.12 0.23 -25.81
CA GLY A 785 34.28 -0.87 -24.84
C GLY A 785 34.02 -0.43 -23.41
N VAL A 786 34.93 0.37 -22.85
CA VAL A 786 34.85 0.85 -21.46
C VAL A 786 35.05 2.36 -21.45
N ARG A 787 34.17 3.10 -20.78
CA ARG A 787 34.37 4.50 -20.43
C ARG A 787 34.33 4.68 -18.92
N VAL A 788 35.39 5.25 -18.38
CA VAL A 788 35.49 5.69 -17.00
C VAL A 788 35.37 7.20 -17.00
N ASN A 789 34.32 7.73 -16.40
CA ASN A 789 34.15 9.17 -16.24
C ASN A 789 34.92 9.68 -15.00
N GLY A 790 35.14 10.99 -14.94
CA GLY A 790 35.97 11.66 -13.92
C GLY A 790 35.59 11.48 -12.46
N ASP A 791 34.40 10.97 -12.21
CA ASP A 791 33.85 10.75 -10.88
C ASP A 791 34.18 9.35 -10.32
N ALA A 792 34.74 8.46 -11.14
CA ALA A 792 35.13 7.13 -10.73
C ALA A 792 36.60 7.08 -10.27
N THR A 793 36.84 6.59 -9.05
CA THR A 793 38.20 6.40 -8.50
C THR A 793 38.51 4.92 -8.32
N GLU A 794 39.80 4.55 -8.34
CA GLU A 794 40.24 3.18 -8.04
C GLU A 794 39.63 2.10 -8.94
N PHE A 795 39.77 2.22 -10.27
CA PHE A 795 39.34 1.17 -11.20
C PHE A 795 40.50 0.31 -11.72
N LEU A 796 40.16 -0.91 -12.12
CA LEU A 796 41.05 -1.86 -12.78
C LEU A 796 40.37 -2.43 -14.03
N VAL A 797 40.94 -2.19 -15.22
CA VAL A 797 40.53 -2.82 -16.48
C VAL A 797 41.61 -3.81 -16.90
N ARG A 798 41.36 -5.13 -16.73
CA ARG A 798 42.40 -6.16 -16.90
C ARG A 798 42.01 -7.35 -17.76
N GLY A 799 42.91 -7.77 -18.63
CA GLY A 799 42.80 -9.09 -19.28
C GLY A 799 41.56 -9.23 -20.15
N ASN A 800 40.96 -8.13 -20.59
CA ASN A 800 39.78 -8.14 -21.43
C ASN A 800 40.18 -8.31 -22.90
N ILE A 801 39.27 -8.89 -23.69
CA ILE A 801 39.44 -9.12 -25.12
C ILE A 801 38.43 -8.26 -25.87
N PHE A 802 38.92 -7.35 -26.72
CA PHE A 802 38.11 -6.52 -27.60
C PHE A 802 38.40 -6.93 -29.06
N THR A 803 37.35 -7.37 -29.75
CA THR A 803 37.42 -7.86 -31.15
C THR A 803 36.38 -7.17 -32.01
N ASP A 804 36.73 -6.96 -33.28
CA ASP A 804 35.86 -6.33 -34.28
C ASP A 804 35.27 -4.99 -33.80
N VAL A 805 36.06 -4.22 -33.05
CA VAL A 805 35.61 -2.92 -32.53
C VAL A 805 35.30 -1.99 -33.71
N GLN A 806 34.12 -1.38 -33.70
CA GLN A 806 33.59 -0.54 -34.77
C GLN A 806 33.85 0.95 -34.46
N GLN A 807 33.88 1.78 -35.50
CA GLN A 807 34.27 3.20 -35.49
C GLN A 807 33.91 3.98 -34.21
N SER A 808 34.87 4.14 -33.30
CA SER A 808 34.73 4.84 -32.01
C SER A 808 35.83 5.87 -31.82
N ASP A 809 35.63 6.78 -30.86
CA ASP A 809 36.72 7.67 -30.44
C ASP A 809 37.80 6.86 -29.71
N ALA A 810 37.41 5.97 -28.79
CA ALA A 810 38.32 5.08 -28.06
C ALA A 810 37.69 3.74 -27.64
N VAL A 811 38.47 2.65 -27.57
CA VAL A 811 38.01 1.37 -27.03
C VAL A 811 37.91 1.41 -25.51
N ILE A 812 38.98 1.88 -24.86
CA ILE A 812 39.02 2.18 -23.43
C ILE A 812 39.24 3.68 -23.28
N TRP A 813 38.27 4.37 -22.70
CA TRP A 813 38.30 5.79 -22.44
C TRP A 813 38.36 6.03 -20.93
N ALA A 814 39.44 6.61 -20.43
CA ALA A 814 39.59 7.01 -19.04
C ALA A 814 39.62 8.55 -18.94
N ASP A 815 38.49 9.15 -18.54
CA ASP A 815 38.34 10.58 -18.28
C ASP A 815 38.72 10.94 -16.84
N SER A 816 39.61 11.92 -16.72
CA SER A 816 40.05 12.60 -15.49
C SER A 816 40.10 11.65 -14.30
N THR A 817 40.83 10.56 -14.47
CA THR A 817 40.84 9.46 -13.52
C THR A 817 41.92 9.66 -12.47
N GLY A 818 41.62 9.29 -11.22
CA GLY A 818 42.64 8.98 -10.22
C GLY A 818 43.53 7.79 -10.63
N THR A 819 44.10 7.07 -9.65
CA THR A 819 45.11 5.98 -9.77
C THR A 819 44.64 4.68 -10.47
N GLY A 820 43.89 4.78 -11.57
CA GLY A 820 43.36 3.64 -12.33
C GLY A 820 44.43 2.82 -13.07
N ARG A 821 44.13 1.54 -13.30
CA ARG A 821 45.03 0.60 -13.98
C ARG A 821 44.35 -0.03 -15.20
N ILE A 822 45.04 -0.05 -16.34
CA ILE A 822 44.63 -0.70 -17.58
C ILE A 822 45.73 -1.69 -17.97
N GLU A 823 45.50 -2.99 -17.74
CA GLU A 823 46.56 -3.98 -17.84
C GLU A 823 46.23 -5.28 -18.59
N GLY A 824 47.14 -5.77 -19.42
CA GLY A 824 47.01 -7.09 -20.03
C GLY A 824 45.84 -7.26 -21.00
N ASN A 825 45.25 -6.18 -21.52
CA ASN A 825 44.10 -6.26 -22.43
C ASN A 825 44.55 -6.56 -23.87
N LEU A 826 43.74 -7.31 -24.61
CA LEU A 826 43.89 -7.55 -26.04
C LEU A 826 42.86 -6.71 -26.79
N ILE A 827 43.30 -5.76 -27.61
CA ILE A 827 42.44 -4.85 -28.38
C ILE A 827 42.71 -5.03 -29.86
N THR A 828 41.70 -5.40 -30.63
CA THR A 828 41.81 -5.60 -32.08
C THR A 828 40.65 -4.94 -32.82
N GLY A 829 40.94 -4.25 -33.92
CA GLY A 829 39.95 -3.55 -34.74
C GLY A 829 40.54 -3.05 -36.06
N THR A 830 39.71 -2.93 -37.09
CA THR A 830 40.15 -2.56 -38.44
C THR A 830 39.89 -1.09 -38.81
N GLN A 831 39.12 -0.37 -37.99
CA GLN A 831 38.77 1.02 -38.23
C GLN A 831 39.79 1.97 -37.57
N PRO A 832 39.98 3.19 -38.10
CA PRO A 832 40.82 4.20 -37.47
C PRO A 832 40.16 4.70 -36.19
N MET A 833 40.68 4.29 -35.03
CA MET A 833 40.19 4.64 -33.69
C MET A 833 41.32 4.64 -32.67
N VAL A 834 41.07 5.21 -31.49
CA VAL A 834 42.02 5.11 -30.37
C VAL A 834 41.85 3.80 -29.62
N GLY A 835 42.93 3.10 -29.30
CA GLY A 835 42.87 1.93 -28.41
C GLY A 835 42.53 2.34 -26.98
N ILE A 836 43.43 3.12 -26.36
CA ILE A 836 43.33 3.60 -24.99
C ILE A 836 43.45 5.12 -24.99
N MET A 837 42.41 5.82 -24.57
CA MET A 837 42.40 7.27 -24.40
C MET A 837 42.47 7.63 -22.92
N LEU A 838 43.47 8.42 -22.56
CA LEU A 838 43.62 9.06 -21.25
C LEU A 838 43.35 10.55 -21.45
N SER A 839 42.18 11.02 -21.07
CA SER A 839 41.77 12.41 -21.29
C SER A 839 41.31 13.12 -20.04
N ASP A 840 41.37 14.45 -20.07
CA ASP A 840 40.73 15.32 -19.08
C ASP A 840 39.78 16.26 -19.83
N THR A 841 38.56 15.79 -20.09
CA THR A 841 37.52 16.61 -20.73
C THR A 841 37.01 17.72 -19.80
N ALA A 842 37.35 17.69 -18.51
CA ALA A 842 36.79 18.58 -17.50
C ALA A 842 37.78 19.63 -16.95
N ASN A 843 39.02 19.70 -17.48
CA ASN A 843 40.11 20.58 -16.98
C ASN A 843 40.37 20.44 -15.47
N VAL A 844 40.00 19.31 -14.86
CA VAL A 844 40.29 19.00 -13.46
C VAL A 844 41.53 18.12 -13.49
N GLY A 845 42.70 18.75 -13.38
CA GLY A 845 44.04 18.16 -13.58
C GLY A 845 44.34 16.88 -12.81
N GLN A 846 43.73 15.77 -13.21
CA GLN A 846 43.92 14.45 -12.65
C GLN A 846 44.90 13.64 -13.51
N ALA A 847 45.67 12.79 -12.83
CA ALA A 847 46.98 12.31 -13.26
C ALA A 847 47.24 10.92 -12.69
N GLY A 848 48.08 10.11 -13.34
CA GLY A 848 48.63 8.90 -12.72
C GLY A 848 48.01 7.56 -13.11
N ALA A 849 47.39 7.44 -14.30
CA ALA A 849 46.95 6.14 -14.79
C ALA A 849 48.15 5.24 -15.14
N ILE A 850 48.00 3.92 -14.92
CA ILE A 850 49.00 2.92 -15.30
C ILE A 850 48.45 2.09 -16.46
N VAL A 851 49.11 2.15 -17.61
CA VAL A 851 48.79 1.39 -18.82
C VAL A 851 49.93 0.40 -19.10
N THR A 852 49.71 -0.89 -18.83
CA THR A 852 50.81 -1.87 -18.93
C THR A 852 50.45 -3.25 -19.47
N GLY A 853 51.35 -3.88 -20.24
CA GLY A 853 51.15 -5.25 -20.71
C GLY A 853 50.02 -5.43 -21.72
N ASN A 854 49.46 -4.36 -22.29
CA ASN A 854 48.37 -4.44 -23.26
C ASN A 854 48.91 -4.80 -24.65
N HIS A 855 48.10 -5.51 -25.44
CA HIS A 855 48.36 -5.80 -26.85
C HIS A 855 47.29 -5.14 -27.70
N VAL A 856 47.67 -4.14 -28.50
CA VAL A 856 46.74 -3.34 -29.31
C VAL A 856 47.09 -3.45 -30.79
N THR A 857 46.10 -3.80 -31.61
CA THR A 857 46.20 -3.92 -33.07
C THR A 857 45.06 -3.14 -33.71
N LEU A 858 45.34 -1.92 -34.19
CA LEU A 858 44.34 -0.98 -34.70
C LEU A 858 44.82 -0.24 -35.97
N ALA A 859 43.90 0.41 -36.68
CA ALA A 859 44.23 1.29 -37.82
C ALA A 859 44.37 2.78 -37.42
N GLY A 860 44.25 3.12 -36.12
CA GLY A 860 44.44 4.46 -35.55
C GLY A 860 45.51 4.48 -34.46
N SER A 861 45.49 5.44 -33.52
CA SER A 861 46.46 5.51 -32.41
C SER A 861 46.20 4.45 -31.32
N SER A 862 47.22 3.74 -30.86
CA SER A 862 47.04 2.77 -29.76
C SER A 862 46.77 3.46 -28.43
N VAL A 863 47.51 4.52 -28.13
CA VAL A 863 47.38 5.28 -26.88
C VAL A 863 47.36 6.78 -27.18
N PHE A 864 46.32 7.44 -26.70
CA PHE A 864 46.15 8.90 -26.79
C PHE A 864 46.12 9.49 -25.39
N CYS A 865 47.09 10.32 -25.04
CA CYS A 865 47.29 10.82 -23.68
C CYS A 865 47.28 12.36 -23.63
N LEU A 866 46.29 12.90 -22.92
CA LEU A 866 46.11 14.33 -22.65
C LEU A 866 46.36 14.70 -21.18
N THR A 867 46.59 13.71 -20.32
CA THR A 867 46.71 13.90 -18.86
C THR A 867 48.15 13.72 -18.38
N SER A 868 48.39 14.01 -17.11
CA SER A 868 49.73 14.08 -16.52
C SER A 868 50.10 12.83 -15.72
N ASN A 869 51.40 12.66 -15.46
CA ASN A 869 52.01 11.65 -14.59
C ASN A 869 51.60 10.19 -14.87
N ASN A 870 51.16 9.87 -16.09
CA ASN A 870 50.78 8.52 -16.45
C ASN A 870 52.01 7.63 -16.69
N VAL A 871 51.83 6.33 -16.51
CA VAL A 871 52.86 5.30 -16.72
C VAL A 871 52.41 4.36 -17.82
N ILE A 872 53.03 4.44 -19.00
CA ILE A 872 52.72 3.64 -20.19
C ILE A 872 53.89 2.70 -20.46
N THR A 873 53.78 1.43 -20.04
CA THR A 873 54.93 0.51 -20.05
C THR A 873 54.66 -0.92 -20.50
N ASN A 874 55.64 -1.55 -21.13
CA ASN A 874 55.58 -2.98 -21.50
C ASN A 874 54.37 -3.35 -22.37
N ASN A 875 53.88 -2.45 -23.21
CA ASN A 875 52.78 -2.73 -24.14
C ASN A 875 53.30 -3.16 -25.51
N VAL A 876 52.50 -3.92 -26.26
CA VAL A 876 52.77 -4.36 -27.63
C VAL A 876 51.77 -3.71 -28.58
N PHE A 877 52.27 -3.00 -29.58
CA PHE A 877 51.49 -2.25 -30.55
C PHE A 877 51.77 -2.73 -31.97
N ASN A 878 50.71 -3.01 -32.72
CA ASN A 878 50.76 -3.49 -34.10
C ASN A 878 49.71 -2.73 -34.94
N GLU A 879 50.08 -1.57 -35.43
CA GLU A 879 49.16 -0.63 -36.07
C GLU A 879 49.44 -0.34 -37.54
N THR A 880 48.41 -0.02 -38.29
CA THR A 880 48.53 0.50 -39.65
C THR A 880 47.93 1.91 -39.69
N ILE A 881 48.63 2.89 -39.12
CA ILE A 881 48.11 4.26 -38.98
C ILE A 881 48.18 5.00 -40.33
N THR A 882 47.05 5.51 -40.81
CA THR A 882 46.95 6.27 -42.06
C THR A 882 46.79 7.79 -41.89
N ASP A 883 46.53 8.29 -40.69
CA ASP A 883 46.06 9.67 -40.43
C ASP A 883 47.12 10.62 -39.81
N GLY A 884 48.37 10.19 -39.70
CA GLY A 884 49.44 10.99 -39.09
C GLY A 884 49.39 11.05 -37.55
N GLY A 885 48.48 10.29 -36.92
CA GLY A 885 48.51 10.00 -35.49
C GLY A 885 49.79 9.26 -35.09
N GLY A 886 50.26 9.48 -33.86
CA GLY A 886 51.30 8.63 -33.28
C GLY A 886 50.68 7.35 -32.70
N THR A 887 51.37 6.21 -32.71
CA THR A 887 50.94 5.00 -31.98
C THR A 887 50.77 5.30 -30.49
N ILE A 888 51.72 6.04 -29.91
CA ILE A 888 51.55 6.72 -28.63
C ILE A 888 51.59 8.23 -28.90
N LEU A 889 50.49 8.94 -28.63
CA LEU A 889 50.39 10.39 -28.79
C LEU A 889 50.27 11.06 -27.42
N LEU A 890 51.26 11.86 -27.06
CA LEU A 890 51.23 12.77 -25.91
C LEU A 890 50.95 14.19 -26.45
N VAL A 891 49.80 14.75 -26.14
CA VAL A 891 49.38 16.03 -26.74
C VAL A 891 48.68 16.94 -25.74
N GLY A 892 48.87 18.25 -25.91
CA GLY A 892 48.23 19.24 -25.05
C GLY A 892 49.05 19.60 -23.81
N PRO A 893 48.73 20.74 -23.16
CA PRO A 893 49.43 21.19 -21.96
C PRO A 893 49.16 20.31 -20.72
N GLY A 894 48.15 19.43 -20.76
CA GLY A 894 47.87 18.46 -19.71
C GLY A 894 48.78 17.24 -19.73
N ALA A 895 49.44 16.95 -20.87
CA ALA A 895 50.36 15.83 -21.04
C ALA A 895 51.74 16.11 -20.40
N LEU A 896 51.75 16.21 -19.07
CA LEU A 896 52.92 16.58 -18.26
C LEU A 896 53.48 15.39 -17.48
N GLY A 897 54.80 15.19 -17.48
CA GLY A 897 55.41 14.25 -16.53
C GLY A 897 55.11 12.77 -16.80
N ASN A 898 54.64 12.41 -18.00
CA ASN A 898 54.32 11.01 -18.31
C ASN A 898 55.58 10.18 -18.54
N MET A 899 55.54 8.90 -18.16
CA MET A 899 56.60 7.93 -18.42
C MET A 899 56.15 6.92 -19.48
N VAL A 900 56.89 6.83 -20.58
CA VAL A 900 56.67 5.89 -21.69
C VAL A 900 57.89 4.98 -21.82
N ALA A 901 57.80 3.73 -21.36
CA ALA A 901 58.97 2.86 -21.30
C ALA A 901 58.76 1.37 -21.61
N GLY A 902 59.71 0.73 -22.29
CA GLY A 902 59.67 -0.72 -22.52
C GLY A 902 58.58 -1.18 -23.49
N ASN A 903 57.98 -0.29 -24.28
CA ASN A 903 56.94 -0.65 -25.23
C ASN A 903 57.54 -1.18 -26.54
N LEU A 904 56.85 -2.12 -27.18
CA LEU A 904 57.22 -2.69 -28.48
C LEU A 904 56.23 -2.22 -29.55
N VAL A 905 56.71 -1.49 -30.55
CA VAL A 905 55.93 -1.09 -31.74
C VAL A 905 56.46 -1.88 -32.94
N THR A 906 55.61 -2.68 -33.57
CA THR A 906 56.06 -3.66 -34.59
C THR A 906 55.86 -3.22 -36.04
N THR A 907 55.01 -2.23 -36.29
CA THR A 907 54.63 -1.81 -37.64
C THR A 907 54.92 -0.34 -37.89
N PHE A 908 55.16 -0.02 -39.16
CA PHE A 908 55.41 1.34 -39.61
C PHE A 908 54.11 2.15 -39.65
N SER A 909 54.00 3.09 -38.71
CA SER A 909 53.08 4.22 -38.77
C SER A 909 53.81 5.49 -39.20
N SER A 910 53.08 6.60 -39.36
CA SER A 910 53.71 7.92 -39.56
C SER A 910 54.63 8.29 -38.38
N TYR A 911 54.21 7.95 -37.15
CA TYR A 911 55.00 8.11 -35.92
C TYR A 911 54.63 6.99 -34.92
N SER A 912 55.62 6.34 -34.31
CA SER A 912 55.41 5.40 -33.21
C SER A 912 55.16 6.15 -31.90
N ILE A 913 55.90 7.23 -31.66
CA ILE A 913 55.70 8.08 -30.49
C ILE A 913 55.74 9.54 -30.96
N ARG A 914 54.70 10.32 -30.62
CA ARG A 914 54.56 11.73 -31.02
C ARG A 914 54.25 12.61 -29.80
N LEU A 915 55.00 13.71 -29.67
CA LEU A 915 54.83 14.73 -28.64
C LEU A 915 54.48 16.06 -29.30
N ALA A 916 53.38 16.67 -28.90
CA ALA A 916 52.86 17.88 -29.55
C ALA A 916 52.12 18.82 -28.60
N ASN A 917 51.89 20.07 -29.04
CA ASN A 917 50.96 21.04 -28.47
C ASN A 917 51.09 21.26 -26.95
N GLY A 918 52.30 21.44 -26.45
CA GLY A 918 52.56 21.77 -25.05
C GLY A 918 52.86 20.57 -24.15
N ALA A 919 52.88 19.34 -24.67
CA ALA A 919 53.33 18.16 -23.91
C ALA A 919 54.76 18.37 -23.37
N ASN A 920 54.97 18.24 -22.06
CA ASN A 920 56.21 18.65 -21.41
C ASN A 920 56.63 17.71 -20.27
N HIS A 921 57.91 17.73 -19.87
CA HIS A 921 58.44 16.89 -18.77
C HIS A 921 58.23 15.37 -18.94
N ASN A 922 57.93 14.89 -20.14
CA ASN A 922 57.70 13.46 -20.37
C ASN A 922 59.03 12.72 -20.50
N THR A 923 59.08 11.47 -20.03
CA THR A 923 60.24 10.56 -20.12
C THR A 923 59.93 9.42 -21.06
N ILE A 924 60.76 9.24 -22.10
CA ILE A 924 60.59 8.20 -23.13
C ILE A 924 61.85 7.35 -23.15
N THR A 925 61.76 6.09 -22.69
CA THR A 925 62.96 5.26 -22.53
C THR A 925 62.80 3.78 -22.83
N ASN A 926 63.82 3.16 -23.42
CA ASN A 926 63.88 1.71 -23.65
C ASN A 926 62.69 1.15 -24.45
N ASN A 927 62.09 1.92 -25.36
CA ASN A 927 61.06 1.43 -26.27
C ASN A 927 61.73 0.80 -27.51
N THR A 928 61.14 -0.27 -28.05
CA THR A 928 61.57 -0.86 -29.31
C THR A 928 60.70 -0.31 -30.43
N LEU A 929 61.27 0.57 -31.26
CA LEU A 929 60.55 1.32 -32.30
C LEU A 929 61.06 0.96 -33.71
N PRO A 930 60.20 1.00 -34.75
CA PRO A 930 60.64 0.98 -36.13
C PRO A 930 61.49 2.23 -36.48
N PRO A 931 62.40 2.14 -37.48
CA PRO A 931 63.22 3.28 -37.90
C PRO A 931 62.45 4.57 -38.21
N LEU A 932 62.97 5.73 -37.77
CA LEU A 932 62.45 7.09 -38.05
C LEU A 932 61.05 7.41 -37.49
N THR A 933 60.63 6.78 -36.39
CA THR A 933 59.24 6.88 -35.92
C THR A 933 59.01 7.68 -34.62
N LEU A 934 60.04 8.24 -33.97
CA LEU A 934 59.86 9.16 -32.83
C LEU A 934 59.86 10.63 -33.30
N ARG A 935 58.82 11.40 -32.96
CA ARG A 935 58.71 12.84 -33.28
C ARG A 935 58.39 13.69 -32.05
N ILE A 936 59.23 14.69 -31.80
CA ILE A 936 58.94 15.81 -30.89
C ILE A 936 58.71 17.04 -31.75
N GLU A 937 57.51 17.61 -31.68
CA GLU A 937 57.18 18.80 -32.45
C GLU A 937 57.73 20.07 -31.82
N GLU A 938 57.92 21.11 -32.63
CA GLU A 938 58.29 22.46 -32.15
C GLU A 938 57.26 23.01 -31.16
N SER A 939 56.01 22.56 -31.27
CA SER A 939 54.92 22.93 -30.37
C SER A 939 54.96 22.19 -29.03
N ALA A 940 55.81 21.16 -28.85
CA ALA A 940 55.98 20.47 -27.58
C ALA A 940 56.79 21.32 -26.58
N GLY A 941 56.63 21.05 -25.27
CA GLY A 941 57.41 21.69 -24.23
C GLY A 941 58.90 21.27 -24.26
N THR A 942 59.75 22.10 -23.67
CA THR A 942 61.22 21.98 -23.79
C THR A 942 61.85 20.89 -22.91
N ASN A 943 61.12 20.33 -21.94
CA ASN A 943 61.71 19.51 -20.86
C ASN A 943 61.44 18.01 -21.04
N ASN A 944 61.19 17.55 -22.26
CA ASN A 944 60.99 16.13 -22.55
C ASN A 944 62.34 15.40 -22.64
N VAL A 945 62.45 14.20 -22.05
CA VAL A 945 63.67 13.39 -21.97
C VAL A 945 63.50 12.12 -22.79
N VAL A 946 64.47 11.84 -23.68
CA VAL A 946 64.48 10.65 -24.54
C VAL A 946 65.80 9.89 -24.38
N THR A 947 65.75 8.61 -24.01
CA THR A 947 66.96 7.78 -23.81
C THR A 947 66.74 6.30 -24.21
N GLY A 948 67.63 5.74 -25.03
CA GLY A 948 67.68 4.29 -25.30
C GLY A 948 66.50 3.71 -26.10
N ASN A 949 65.96 4.44 -27.09
CA ASN A 949 64.85 3.99 -27.95
C ASN A 949 65.30 3.69 -29.38
#